data_AF-A0AA90R4N1-F1
#
_entry.id   AF-A0AA90R4N1-F1
#
_cell.length_a   1.000
_cell.length_b   1.000
_cell.length_c   1.000
_cell.angle_alpha   90.00
_cell.angle_beta   90.00
_cell.angle_gamma   90.00
#
_symmetry.space_group_name_H-M   'P 1'
#
loop_
_entity.id
_entity.type
_entity.pdbx_description
1 polymer ?
#
loop_
_entity_poly.entity_id
_entity_poly.type
_entity_poly.pdbx_seq_one_letter_code
_entity_poly.pdbx_strand_id
1 'polypeptide(L)'
;MIILNLLGSCVTRDAFSNKDKFSIKNYFARTSFASLVSEPIKVDLDDISLNSNFQKKSVYQDLNKSILNTLIEEPSDYLIIDLIDERFNLVQINNSIITMSNELKGSGLLDKFNYVEINRFENNVFDLWKKSVDECFNAIFKVYDPSQVILHKTIWREKYLDKSGEIKSFSPSMINGIKKQNNLLISYYEYIESFITKINIIDMTDIDLLSSENHIWGLSPYHFEDKYYEIFNNKLNEIIELPTFDFYSTKMGSVNLIKEYDYKRSYLDLALSGNIEFTKGLQFDESGIPLIKIRDLGPQYYPVTISLYGLECISKFYNKKDKKYYQSFISVCDYLVKTQETNGCWYVNYDYHYGVKEAGVCKAPWVSALSQGWGISCLVRAFYLTNEAKYINSAINAFKPFMKDVEEGGVQRKIFNSYIMYQEYPTEKPTHILNGFMFSLLGIFDLYKATNYEYVKELFDLGVETLINTVSMYDQGNVSSYDLTHIVIPGNPSKFHYGYHLTHVKELSALNSFLKNDILSNVINRWLSYAQGNQSCHRLTINKLTFEINGGLNSYLLKNKENIISINYPMDEELEFAAYVNFEGKRILTKSYNLENNFKFSPSEDNYELIIYVRDKFDNVIYKTISLKVGTEDIKTFELIDIKESLREKTIISVDKGNLSLSIGQNEYLDRLRFAYYVKENGEIIYKGWYDSNPTFQFPMGNRSLGDCEIVVFVRDSDDNQINYSLAVSS
;
A
#
# COMPACT_ATOMS: atom_id res chain seq x y z
N MET A 1 -4.38 -13.94 12.82
CA MET A 1 -4.38 -15.13 11.94
C MET A 1 -5.83 -15.44 11.64
N ILE A 2 -6.20 -15.55 10.38
CA ILE A 2 -7.61 -15.71 9.96
C ILE A 2 -8.01 -17.17 10.10
N ILE A 3 -9.13 -17.44 10.75
CA ILE A 3 -9.60 -18.78 11.09
C ILE A 3 -10.58 -19.24 10.00
N LEU A 4 -10.35 -20.41 9.42
CA LEU A 4 -11.14 -20.96 8.32
C LEU A 4 -11.81 -22.27 8.70
N ASN A 5 -13.06 -22.43 8.29
CA ASN A 5 -13.71 -23.73 8.15
C ASN A 5 -13.76 -24.10 6.67
N LEU A 6 -13.44 -25.35 6.34
CA LEU A 6 -13.45 -25.87 4.97
C LEU A 6 -14.48 -26.99 4.86
N LEU A 7 -15.41 -26.88 3.92
CA LEU A 7 -16.36 -27.94 3.55
C LEU A 7 -16.15 -28.31 2.09
N GLY A 8 -15.49 -29.43 1.84
CA GLY A 8 -15.16 -29.84 0.48
C GLY A 8 -13.98 -30.80 0.44
N SER A 9 -13.17 -30.68 -0.60
CA SER A 9 -12.16 -31.69 -0.94
C SER A 9 -10.73 -31.23 -0.64
N CYS A 10 -9.77 -32.11 -0.98
CA CYS A 10 -8.35 -31.78 -0.91
C CYS A 10 -7.98 -30.59 -1.82
N VAL A 11 -8.77 -30.31 -2.86
CA VAL A 11 -8.56 -29.17 -3.75
C VAL A 11 -8.50 -27.85 -2.99
N THR A 12 -9.43 -27.60 -2.07
CA THR A 12 -9.39 -26.36 -1.29
C THR A 12 -8.35 -26.43 -0.18
N ARG A 13 -8.23 -27.57 0.52
CA ARG A 13 -7.28 -27.73 1.63
C ARG A 13 -5.84 -27.50 1.20
N ASP A 14 -5.45 -28.01 0.04
CA ASP A 14 -4.05 -27.99 -0.42
C ASP A 14 -3.56 -26.57 -0.76
N ALA A 15 -4.49 -25.60 -0.94
CA ALA A 15 -4.14 -24.19 -1.07
C ALA A 15 -3.48 -23.59 0.19
N PHE A 16 -3.57 -24.27 1.35
CA PHE A 16 -3.17 -23.77 2.66
C PHE A 16 -1.99 -24.51 3.30
N SER A 17 -1.29 -25.37 2.56
CA SER A 17 -0.26 -26.26 3.14
C SER A 17 0.97 -25.54 3.71
N ASN A 18 1.24 -24.27 3.36
CA ASN A 18 2.45 -23.53 3.74
C ASN A 18 2.19 -22.04 4.07
N LYS A 19 1.24 -21.71 4.96
CA LYS A 19 0.89 -20.28 5.23
C LYS A 19 0.67 -19.91 6.69
N ASP A 20 1.45 -18.94 7.16
CA ASP A 20 1.35 -18.34 8.50
C ASP A 20 0.12 -17.40 8.68
N LYS A 21 -0.58 -17.06 7.60
CA LYS A 21 -1.71 -16.11 7.61
C LYS A 21 -3.03 -16.75 8.05
N PHE A 22 -3.21 -18.06 7.81
CA PHE A 22 -4.47 -18.77 7.98
C PHE A 22 -4.36 -19.93 8.96
N SER A 23 -5.41 -20.17 9.73
CA SER A 23 -5.55 -21.35 10.59
C SER A 23 -6.81 -22.12 10.19
N ILE A 24 -6.66 -23.39 9.82
CA ILE A 24 -7.80 -24.26 9.53
C ILE A 24 -8.33 -24.80 10.86
N LYS A 25 -9.51 -24.32 11.26
CA LYS A 25 -10.21 -24.79 12.47
C LYS A 25 -10.82 -26.16 12.25
N ASN A 26 -11.62 -26.29 11.18
CA ASN A 26 -12.22 -27.55 10.76
C ASN A 26 -12.05 -27.77 9.26
N TYR A 27 -11.81 -29.02 8.88
CA TYR A 27 -11.84 -29.48 7.50
C TYR A 27 -12.74 -30.71 7.40
N PHE A 28 -13.84 -30.56 6.67
CA PHE A 28 -14.83 -31.59 6.42
C PHE A 28 -14.78 -32.01 4.96
N ALA A 29 -14.57 -33.29 4.71
CA ALA A 29 -14.48 -33.87 3.39
C ALA A 29 -15.26 -35.18 3.30
N ARG A 30 -15.38 -35.69 2.07
CA ARG A 30 -16.05 -36.96 1.74
C ARG A 30 -17.54 -36.96 2.04
N THR A 31 -18.17 -35.79 1.94
CA THR A 31 -19.60 -35.61 2.18
C THR A 31 -20.25 -34.87 1.02
N SER A 32 -21.51 -35.19 0.75
CA SER A 32 -22.40 -34.54 -0.20
C SER A 32 -23.46 -33.75 0.56
N PHE A 33 -23.97 -32.66 0.00
CA PHE A 33 -25.09 -31.92 0.59
C PHE A 33 -26.29 -32.82 0.87
N ALA A 34 -26.58 -33.77 -0.02
CA ALA A 34 -27.65 -34.76 0.17
C ALA A 34 -27.45 -35.61 1.44
N SER A 35 -26.21 -35.87 1.82
CA SER A 35 -25.87 -36.59 3.04
C SER A 35 -25.95 -35.70 4.27
N LEU A 36 -25.49 -34.44 4.19
CA LEU A 36 -25.36 -33.53 5.34
C LEU A 36 -26.65 -33.30 6.13
N VAL A 37 -27.80 -33.25 5.45
CA VAL A 37 -29.11 -32.96 6.06
C VAL A 37 -30.00 -34.20 6.25
N SER A 38 -29.47 -35.39 5.93
CA SER A 38 -30.21 -36.63 6.10
C SER A 38 -30.21 -37.08 7.57
N GLU A 39 -31.11 -38.01 7.93
CA GLU A 39 -31.15 -38.61 9.26
C GLU A 39 -29.84 -39.34 9.61
N PRO A 40 -29.36 -39.28 10.87
CA PRO A 40 -28.10 -39.91 11.26
C PRO A 40 -28.21 -41.43 11.41
N ILE A 41 -27.14 -42.12 11.02
CA ILE A 41 -26.88 -43.52 11.37
C ILE A 41 -25.81 -43.52 12.44
N LYS A 42 -26.21 -43.87 13.67
CA LYS A 42 -25.29 -43.91 14.80
C LYS A 42 -24.28 -45.03 14.60
N VAL A 43 -23.02 -44.65 14.50
CA VAL A 43 -21.87 -45.56 14.45
C VAL A 43 -20.78 -45.02 15.36
N ASP A 44 -20.04 -45.93 16.01
CA ASP A 44 -18.88 -45.57 16.81
C ASP A 44 -17.61 -45.53 15.95
N LEU A 45 -16.63 -44.72 16.34
CA LEU A 45 -15.34 -44.63 15.62
C LEU A 45 -14.61 -45.99 15.57
N ASP A 46 -14.80 -46.83 16.58
CA ASP A 46 -14.19 -48.15 16.69
C ASP A 46 -14.77 -49.16 15.70
N ASP A 47 -15.97 -48.91 15.18
CA ASP A 47 -16.59 -49.75 14.14
C ASP A 47 -15.98 -49.55 12.74
N ILE A 48 -15.13 -48.52 12.57
CA ILE A 48 -14.60 -48.08 11.27
C ILE A 48 -13.19 -48.64 11.06
N SER A 49 -13.08 -49.63 10.18
CA SER A 49 -11.85 -50.37 9.90
C SER A 49 -10.98 -49.68 8.84
N LEU A 50 -10.43 -48.51 9.19
CA LEU A 50 -9.49 -47.74 8.34
C LEU A 50 -8.19 -47.43 9.10
N ASN A 51 -7.07 -47.29 8.38
CA ASN A 51 -5.78 -46.99 9.01
C ASN A 51 -5.59 -45.50 9.35
N SER A 52 -6.25 -44.59 8.62
CA SER A 52 -6.12 -43.15 8.82
C SER A 52 -7.19 -42.60 9.74
N ASN A 53 -6.78 -41.91 10.81
CA ASN A 53 -7.69 -41.23 11.73
C ASN A 53 -8.57 -40.19 11.02
N PHE A 54 -8.02 -39.49 10.02
CA PHE A 54 -8.79 -38.54 9.21
C PHE A 54 -9.89 -39.23 8.39
N GLN A 55 -9.55 -40.36 7.74
CA GLN A 55 -10.52 -41.13 6.96
C GLN A 55 -11.61 -41.72 7.87
N LYS A 56 -11.23 -42.25 9.05
CA LYS A 56 -12.20 -42.71 10.06
C LYS A 56 -13.16 -41.59 10.46
N LYS A 57 -12.61 -40.41 10.79
CA LYS A 57 -13.40 -39.25 11.20
C LYS A 57 -14.35 -38.79 10.10
N SER A 58 -13.92 -38.79 8.84
CA SER A 58 -14.76 -38.41 7.70
C SER A 58 -15.99 -39.33 7.57
N VAL A 59 -15.78 -40.66 7.64
CA VAL A 59 -16.89 -41.64 7.61
C VAL A 59 -17.81 -41.47 8.82
N TYR A 60 -17.23 -41.35 10.02
CA TYR A 60 -17.99 -41.15 11.26
C TYR A 60 -18.87 -39.90 11.20
N GLN A 61 -18.32 -38.78 10.75
CA GLN A 61 -19.03 -37.50 10.69
C GLN A 61 -20.14 -37.49 9.62
N ASP A 62 -19.93 -38.17 8.48
CA ASP A 62 -20.94 -38.30 7.42
C ASP A 62 -22.11 -39.20 7.85
N LEU A 63 -21.85 -40.31 8.56
CA LEU A 63 -22.93 -41.18 9.07
C LEU A 63 -23.68 -40.55 10.25
N ASN A 64 -22.96 -39.96 11.23
CA ASN A 64 -23.56 -39.33 12.40
C ASN A 64 -24.10 -37.91 12.15
N LYS A 65 -23.90 -37.35 10.94
CA LYS A 65 -24.42 -36.02 10.52
C LYS A 65 -23.94 -34.87 11.39
N SER A 66 -22.74 -35.00 11.94
CA SER A 66 -22.20 -34.01 12.87
C SER A 66 -21.64 -32.77 12.19
N ILE A 67 -21.37 -32.81 10.88
CA ILE A 67 -20.65 -31.76 10.13
C ILE A 67 -21.40 -30.42 10.20
N LEU A 68 -22.69 -30.42 9.83
CA LEU A 68 -23.48 -29.19 9.79
C LEU A 68 -23.64 -28.59 11.20
N ASN A 69 -23.84 -29.44 12.22
CA ASN A 69 -23.92 -29.00 13.61
C ASN A 69 -22.61 -28.37 14.07
N THR A 70 -21.45 -28.98 13.77
CA THR A 70 -20.14 -28.38 14.10
C THR A 70 -19.93 -27.04 13.39
N LEU A 71 -20.34 -26.90 12.12
CA LEU A 71 -20.24 -25.62 11.41
C LEU A 71 -21.10 -24.51 12.06
N ILE A 72 -22.23 -24.88 12.67
CA ILE A 72 -23.16 -23.95 13.35
C ILE A 72 -22.67 -23.60 14.76
N GLU A 73 -22.24 -24.59 15.54
CA GLU A 73 -21.80 -24.40 16.92
C GLU A 73 -20.42 -23.71 16.99
N GLU A 74 -19.58 -23.92 15.97
CA GLU A 74 -18.21 -23.46 15.94
C GLU A 74 -17.88 -22.66 14.67
N PRO A 75 -18.53 -21.52 14.41
CA PRO A 75 -18.23 -20.72 13.23
C PRO A 75 -16.77 -20.21 13.24
N SER A 76 -16.29 -19.90 12.03
CA SER A 76 -14.95 -19.38 11.75
C SER A 76 -15.05 -17.99 11.11
N ASP A 77 -13.93 -17.34 10.79
CA ASP A 77 -13.97 -16.02 10.13
C ASP A 77 -14.56 -16.14 8.71
N TYR A 78 -14.20 -17.21 7.99
CA TYR A 78 -14.72 -17.54 6.66
C TYR A 78 -14.97 -19.04 6.50
N LEU A 79 -16.07 -19.39 5.85
CA LEU A 79 -16.38 -20.75 5.40
C LEU A 79 -16.09 -20.87 3.90
N ILE A 80 -15.19 -21.78 3.51
CA ILE A 80 -14.90 -22.06 2.10
C ILE A 80 -15.53 -23.39 1.70
N ILE A 81 -16.33 -23.37 0.63
CA ILE A 81 -17.07 -24.53 0.12
C ILE A 81 -16.60 -24.88 -1.29
N ASP A 82 -16.24 -26.15 -1.53
CA ASP A 82 -16.06 -26.69 -2.89
C ASP A 82 -16.92 -27.94 -3.12
N LEU A 83 -17.23 -28.22 -4.39
CA LEU A 83 -18.19 -29.26 -4.77
C LEU A 83 -17.53 -30.52 -5.34
N ILE A 84 -16.21 -30.69 -5.23
CA ILE A 84 -15.50 -31.81 -5.86
C ILE A 84 -15.87 -33.16 -5.21
N ASP A 85 -16.26 -33.17 -3.93
CA ASP A 85 -16.77 -34.38 -3.26
C ASP A 85 -18.18 -34.80 -3.72
N GLU A 86 -18.92 -33.95 -4.45
CA GLU A 86 -20.17 -34.35 -5.11
C GLU A 86 -19.95 -35.37 -6.24
N ARG A 87 -18.70 -35.69 -6.58
CA ARG A 87 -18.33 -36.78 -7.51
C ARG A 87 -18.75 -38.17 -7.04
N PHE A 88 -18.92 -38.37 -5.74
CA PHE A 88 -19.24 -39.68 -5.19
C PHE A 88 -20.70 -40.05 -5.48
N ASN A 89 -20.96 -41.32 -5.73
CA ASN A 89 -22.32 -41.86 -5.64
C ASN A 89 -22.85 -41.75 -4.20
N LEU A 90 -24.13 -42.01 -4.02
CA LEU A 90 -24.77 -42.06 -2.72
C LEU A 90 -25.14 -43.50 -2.37
N VAL A 91 -25.37 -43.78 -1.10
CA VAL A 91 -26.06 -44.99 -0.66
C VAL A 91 -27.23 -44.62 0.22
N GLN A 92 -28.33 -45.33 0.06
CA GLN A 92 -29.47 -45.27 0.96
C GLN A 92 -29.40 -46.45 1.92
N ILE A 93 -29.37 -46.16 3.21
CA ILE A 93 -29.48 -47.13 4.31
C ILE A 93 -30.69 -46.72 5.13
N ASN A 94 -31.72 -47.58 5.17
CA ASN A 94 -33.04 -47.23 5.71
C ASN A 94 -33.58 -45.95 5.05
N ASN A 95 -33.84 -44.90 5.84
CA ASN A 95 -34.30 -43.59 5.38
C ASN A 95 -33.16 -42.56 5.27
N SER A 96 -31.91 -42.99 5.46
CA SER A 96 -30.75 -42.10 5.45
C SER A 96 -29.96 -42.20 4.15
N ILE A 97 -29.59 -41.05 3.62
CA ILE A 97 -28.68 -40.87 2.48
C ILE A 97 -27.28 -40.62 3.03
N ILE A 98 -26.32 -41.43 2.58
CA ILE A 98 -24.91 -41.35 2.96
C ILE A 98 -24.06 -41.18 1.70
N THR A 99 -22.96 -40.44 1.81
CA THR A 99 -22.01 -40.29 0.71
C THR A 99 -21.21 -41.58 0.54
N MET A 100 -21.25 -42.17 -0.66
CA MET A 100 -20.50 -43.40 -0.95
C MET A 100 -19.04 -43.11 -1.29
N SER A 101 -18.34 -42.54 -0.32
CA SER A 101 -16.91 -42.27 -0.40
C SER A 101 -16.09 -43.57 -0.51
N ASN A 102 -14.86 -43.47 -1.02
CA ASN A 102 -13.95 -44.62 -1.06
C ASN A 102 -13.62 -45.09 0.37
N GLU A 103 -13.59 -44.17 1.33
CA GLU A 103 -13.40 -44.43 2.74
C GLU A 103 -14.56 -45.23 3.33
N LEU A 104 -15.82 -44.90 2.98
CA LEU A 104 -16.97 -45.71 3.39
C LEU A 104 -16.89 -47.14 2.81
N LYS A 105 -16.55 -47.27 1.52
CA LYS A 105 -16.37 -48.59 0.89
C LYS A 105 -15.28 -49.42 1.57
N GLY A 106 -14.19 -48.77 1.97
CA GLY A 106 -13.07 -49.42 2.68
C GLY A 106 -13.27 -49.62 4.18
N SER A 107 -14.37 -49.10 4.76
CA SER A 107 -14.55 -49.07 6.23
C SER A 107 -14.98 -50.39 6.86
N GLY A 108 -15.48 -51.34 6.06
CA GLY A 108 -16.15 -52.55 6.54
C GLY A 108 -17.56 -52.32 7.11
N LEU A 109 -18.08 -51.09 7.08
CA LEU A 109 -19.42 -50.78 7.59
C LEU A 109 -20.54 -51.23 6.65
N LEU A 110 -20.35 -51.13 5.32
CA LEU A 110 -21.40 -51.45 4.36
C LEU A 110 -21.87 -52.91 4.46
N ASP A 111 -20.98 -53.83 4.85
CA ASP A 111 -21.33 -55.24 5.07
C ASP A 111 -22.29 -55.45 6.26
N LYS A 112 -22.39 -54.45 7.16
CA LYS A 112 -23.28 -54.46 8.32
C LYS A 112 -24.69 -53.93 8.00
N PHE A 113 -24.91 -53.35 6.81
CA PHE A 113 -26.16 -52.69 6.45
C PHE A 113 -26.75 -53.27 5.16
N ASN A 114 -28.08 -53.34 5.10
CA ASN A 114 -28.77 -53.43 3.81
C ASN A 114 -28.80 -52.03 3.20
N TYR A 115 -28.20 -51.87 2.02
CA TYR A 115 -28.11 -50.57 1.35
C TYR A 115 -28.48 -50.67 -0.13
N VAL A 116 -28.89 -49.54 -0.68
CA VAL A 116 -29.11 -49.35 -2.12
C VAL A 116 -28.13 -48.30 -2.60
N GLU A 117 -27.28 -48.64 -3.57
CA GLU A 117 -26.43 -47.65 -4.24
C GLU A 117 -27.28 -46.78 -5.17
N ILE A 118 -27.07 -45.47 -5.11
CA ILE A 118 -27.75 -44.47 -5.93
C ILE A 118 -26.69 -43.80 -6.80
N ASN A 119 -26.85 -43.89 -8.12
CA ASN A 119 -25.92 -43.29 -9.05
C ASN A 119 -26.10 -41.77 -9.06
N ARG A 120 -25.00 -41.03 -8.87
CA ARG A 120 -24.99 -39.56 -8.80
C ARG A 120 -25.64 -38.87 -10.00
N PHE A 121 -25.62 -39.51 -11.17
CA PHE A 121 -26.10 -38.95 -12.43
C PHE A 121 -27.58 -39.24 -12.73
N GLU A 122 -28.33 -39.85 -11.81
CA GLU A 122 -29.78 -40.01 -11.96
C GLU A 122 -30.51 -38.68 -11.71
N ASN A 123 -31.55 -38.38 -12.51
CA ASN A 123 -32.21 -37.07 -12.48
C ASN A 123 -32.83 -36.72 -11.11
N ASN A 124 -33.42 -37.70 -10.43
CA ASN A 124 -34.00 -37.55 -9.08
C ASN A 124 -32.94 -37.18 -8.02
N VAL A 125 -31.66 -37.49 -8.25
CA VAL A 125 -30.57 -37.15 -7.32
C VAL A 125 -30.26 -35.66 -7.37
N PHE A 126 -30.38 -35.01 -8.53
CA PHE A 126 -30.21 -33.57 -8.60
C PHE A 126 -31.33 -32.83 -7.86
N ASP A 127 -32.57 -33.30 -7.96
CA ASP A 127 -33.69 -32.72 -7.19
C ASP A 127 -33.52 -32.90 -5.68
N LEU A 128 -33.05 -34.08 -5.24
CA LEU A 128 -32.66 -34.32 -3.85
C LEU A 128 -31.56 -33.35 -3.42
N TRP A 129 -30.51 -33.21 -4.22
CA TRP A 129 -29.38 -32.33 -3.94
C TRP A 129 -29.81 -30.86 -3.82
N LYS A 130 -30.66 -30.35 -4.72
CA LYS A 130 -31.20 -28.98 -4.67
C LYS A 130 -31.90 -28.70 -3.34
N LYS A 131 -32.80 -29.59 -2.91
CA LYS A 131 -33.48 -29.45 -1.62
C LYS A 131 -32.48 -29.44 -0.45
N SER A 132 -31.48 -30.32 -0.50
CA SER A 132 -30.49 -30.44 0.57
C SER A 132 -29.52 -29.26 0.66
N VAL A 133 -29.08 -28.72 -0.48
CA VAL A 133 -28.21 -27.54 -0.50
C VAL A 133 -28.96 -26.31 0.00
N ASP A 134 -30.24 -26.14 -0.34
CA ASP A 134 -31.09 -25.07 0.19
C ASP A 134 -31.18 -25.15 1.72
N GLU A 135 -31.43 -26.34 2.27
CA GLU A 135 -31.50 -26.57 3.71
C GLU A 135 -30.16 -26.29 4.41
N CYS A 136 -29.05 -26.75 3.84
CA CYS A 136 -27.72 -26.47 4.35
C CYS A 136 -27.40 -24.98 4.38
N PHE A 137 -27.58 -24.26 3.27
CA PHE A 137 -27.28 -22.83 3.22
C PHE A 137 -28.20 -22.02 4.14
N ASN A 138 -29.48 -22.39 4.27
CA ASN A 138 -30.39 -21.80 5.25
C ASN A 138 -29.90 -21.99 6.69
N ALA A 139 -29.25 -23.11 7.00
CA ALA A 139 -28.67 -23.34 8.32
C ALA A 139 -27.34 -22.57 8.51
N ILE A 140 -26.48 -22.56 7.50
CA ILE A 140 -25.19 -21.83 7.49
C ILE A 140 -25.42 -20.32 7.68
N PHE A 141 -26.37 -19.72 6.96
CA PHE A 141 -26.65 -18.29 7.03
C PHE A 141 -27.32 -17.83 8.33
N LYS A 142 -27.64 -18.74 9.25
CA LYS A 142 -28.02 -18.36 10.62
C LYS A 142 -26.82 -17.91 11.45
N VAL A 143 -25.60 -18.32 11.07
CA VAL A 143 -24.37 -18.07 11.84
C VAL A 143 -23.25 -17.40 11.04
N TYR A 144 -23.29 -17.47 9.70
CA TYR A 144 -22.40 -16.74 8.81
C TYR A 144 -23.18 -15.62 8.09
N ASP A 145 -22.61 -14.43 8.03
CA ASP A 145 -23.03 -13.46 7.02
C ASP A 145 -22.69 -14.01 5.62
N PRO A 146 -23.52 -13.81 4.59
CA PRO A 146 -23.22 -14.28 3.24
C PRO A 146 -21.83 -13.87 2.74
N SER A 147 -21.33 -12.68 3.09
CA SER A 147 -19.99 -12.22 2.71
C SER A 147 -18.85 -13.02 3.37
N GLN A 148 -19.14 -13.82 4.40
CA GLN A 148 -18.17 -14.72 5.04
C GLN A 148 -18.14 -16.12 4.41
N VAL A 149 -19.05 -16.42 3.49
CA VAL A 149 -19.08 -17.70 2.78
C VAL A 149 -18.45 -17.53 1.41
N ILE A 150 -17.49 -18.37 1.09
CA ILE A 150 -16.74 -18.36 -0.17
C ILE A 150 -17.01 -19.65 -0.92
N LEU A 151 -17.62 -19.54 -2.09
CA LEU A 151 -17.78 -20.65 -3.02
C LEU A 151 -16.55 -20.76 -3.93
N HIS A 152 -15.82 -21.87 -3.80
CA HIS A 152 -14.71 -22.22 -4.67
C HIS A 152 -15.22 -23.01 -5.89
N LYS A 153 -15.42 -22.31 -7.01
CA LYS A 153 -15.86 -22.92 -8.27
C LYS A 153 -14.67 -23.48 -9.04
N THR A 154 -14.71 -24.77 -9.34
CA THR A 154 -13.65 -25.44 -10.09
C THR A 154 -14.18 -26.66 -10.83
N ILE A 155 -13.46 -27.07 -11.87
CA ILE A 155 -13.81 -28.19 -12.76
C ILE A 155 -12.60 -29.10 -12.97
N TRP A 156 -12.86 -30.34 -13.37
CA TRP A 156 -11.84 -31.32 -13.69
C TRP A 156 -11.15 -30.98 -15.02
N ARG A 157 -9.83 -31.15 -15.11
CA ARG A 157 -9.05 -30.87 -16.33
C ARG A 157 -8.88 -32.11 -17.19
N GLU A 158 -8.96 -31.90 -18.51
CA GLU A 158 -8.74 -32.93 -19.53
C GLU A 158 -7.25 -33.17 -19.84
N LYS A 159 -6.40 -32.23 -19.40
CA LYS A 159 -4.96 -32.23 -19.63
C LYS A 159 -4.19 -32.12 -18.32
N TYR A 160 -2.97 -32.64 -18.32
CA TYR A 160 -2.08 -32.63 -17.17
C TYR A 160 -0.62 -32.42 -17.57
N LEU A 161 0.19 -31.88 -16.65
CA LEU A 161 1.65 -31.87 -16.74
C LEU A 161 2.19 -33.21 -16.23
N ASP A 162 2.94 -33.90 -17.07
CA ASP A 162 3.65 -35.11 -16.65
C ASP A 162 4.91 -34.77 -15.83
N LYS A 163 5.61 -35.80 -15.33
CA LYS A 163 6.82 -35.61 -14.51
C LYS A 163 7.96 -34.89 -15.22
N SER A 164 7.95 -34.84 -16.55
CA SER A 164 8.95 -34.12 -17.35
C SER A 164 8.58 -32.67 -17.64
N GLY A 165 7.37 -32.25 -17.26
CA GLY A 165 6.82 -30.92 -17.56
C GLY A 165 6.13 -30.84 -18.92
N GLU A 166 5.90 -31.95 -19.61
CA GLU A 166 5.16 -31.97 -20.86
C GLU A 166 3.65 -32.05 -20.63
N ILE A 167 2.89 -31.35 -21.46
CA ILE A 167 1.42 -31.40 -21.43
C ILE A 167 0.94 -32.70 -22.10
N LYS A 168 0.22 -33.52 -21.34
CA LYS A 168 -0.46 -34.74 -21.81
C LYS A 168 -1.97 -34.62 -21.64
N SER A 169 -2.70 -35.51 -22.30
CA SER A 169 -4.16 -35.63 -22.14
C SER A 169 -4.50 -36.93 -21.45
N PHE A 170 -5.57 -36.90 -20.64
CA PHE A 170 -6.14 -38.13 -20.10
C PHE A 170 -6.68 -39.03 -21.22
N SER A 171 -6.87 -40.32 -20.92
CA SER A 171 -7.42 -41.26 -21.91
C SER A 171 -8.82 -40.82 -22.40
N PRO A 172 -9.23 -41.15 -23.64
CA PRO A 172 -10.54 -40.75 -24.17
C PRO A 172 -11.73 -41.17 -23.27
N SER A 173 -11.66 -42.36 -22.66
CA SER A 173 -12.67 -42.82 -21.70
C SER A 173 -12.75 -41.94 -20.46
N MET A 174 -11.60 -41.55 -19.92
CA MET A 174 -11.53 -40.65 -18.76
C MET A 174 -12.01 -39.24 -19.10
N ILE A 175 -11.68 -38.73 -20.30
CA ILE A 175 -12.18 -37.43 -20.78
C ILE A 175 -13.72 -37.42 -20.85
N ASN A 176 -14.35 -38.49 -21.31
CA ASN A 176 -15.82 -38.59 -21.29
C ASN A 176 -16.39 -38.54 -19.86
N GLY A 177 -15.72 -39.20 -18.90
CA GLY A 177 -16.07 -39.12 -17.48
C GLY A 177 -15.89 -37.71 -16.90
N ILE A 178 -14.78 -37.04 -17.23
CA ILE A 178 -14.48 -35.65 -16.85
C ILE A 178 -15.58 -34.71 -17.34
N LYS A 179 -15.95 -34.80 -18.62
CA LYS A 179 -17.03 -33.97 -19.19
C LYS A 179 -18.37 -34.20 -18.50
N LYS A 180 -18.72 -35.46 -18.23
CA LYS A 180 -19.94 -35.81 -17.51
C LYS A 180 -19.97 -35.21 -16.10
N GLN A 181 -18.86 -35.27 -15.39
CA GLN A 181 -18.74 -34.69 -14.05
C GLN A 181 -18.77 -33.16 -14.07
N ASN A 182 -18.07 -32.53 -15.03
CA ASN A 182 -18.05 -31.08 -15.16
C ASN A 182 -19.44 -30.52 -15.49
N ASN A 183 -20.22 -31.19 -16.34
CA ASN A 183 -21.60 -30.77 -16.62
C ASN A 183 -22.47 -30.79 -15.35
N LEU A 184 -22.28 -31.78 -14.47
CA LEU A 184 -22.97 -31.84 -13.19
C LEU A 184 -22.52 -30.72 -12.25
N LEU A 185 -21.21 -30.48 -12.12
CA LEU A 185 -20.66 -29.40 -11.30
C LEU A 185 -21.16 -28.02 -11.74
N ILE A 186 -21.15 -27.76 -13.05
CA ILE A 186 -21.67 -26.52 -13.64
C ILE A 186 -23.15 -26.34 -13.26
N SER A 187 -23.96 -27.39 -13.41
CA SER A 187 -25.38 -27.35 -13.03
C SER A 187 -25.58 -27.05 -11.53
N TYR A 188 -24.68 -27.54 -10.67
CA TYR A 188 -24.73 -27.29 -9.23
C TYR A 188 -24.34 -25.83 -8.90
N TYR A 189 -23.29 -25.31 -9.55
CA TYR A 189 -22.88 -23.92 -9.41
C TYR A 189 -23.98 -22.96 -9.89
N GLU A 190 -24.53 -23.19 -11.09
CA GLU A 190 -25.64 -22.40 -11.63
C GLU A 190 -26.86 -22.39 -10.71
N TYR A 191 -27.18 -23.54 -10.09
CA TYR A 191 -28.25 -23.60 -9.11
C TYR A 191 -27.94 -22.73 -7.89
N ILE A 192 -26.78 -22.88 -7.25
CA ILE A 192 -26.39 -22.07 -6.08
C ILE A 192 -26.43 -20.57 -6.40
N GLU A 193 -25.88 -20.18 -7.54
CA GLU A 193 -25.84 -18.78 -7.98
C GLU A 193 -27.25 -18.22 -8.29
N SER A 194 -28.21 -19.08 -8.63
CA SER A 194 -29.59 -18.65 -8.92
C SER A 194 -30.37 -18.20 -7.67
N PHE A 195 -30.01 -18.66 -6.47
CA PHE A 195 -30.73 -18.31 -5.22
C PHE A 195 -29.87 -17.63 -4.16
N ILE A 196 -28.54 -17.54 -4.35
CA ILE A 196 -27.62 -16.88 -3.41
C ILE A 196 -26.80 -15.79 -4.12
N THR A 197 -27.17 -14.52 -3.90
CA THR A 197 -26.56 -13.39 -4.62
C THR A 197 -25.47 -12.63 -3.85
N LYS A 198 -25.20 -12.99 -2.60
CA LYS A 198 -24.32 -12.20 -1.69
C LYS A 198 -23.09 -12.94 -1.18
N ILE A 199 -22.86 -14.17 -1.62
CA ILE A 199 -21.64 -14.91 -1.25
C ILE A 199 -20.47 -14.47 -2.12
N ASN A 200 -19.27 -14.63 -1.58
CA ASN A 200 -18.05 -14.46 -2.37
C ASN A 200 -17.80 -15.69 -3.24
N ILE A 201 -17.29 -15.49 -4.46
CA ILE A 201 -17.04 -16.56 -5.41
C ILE A 201 -15.60 -16.47 -5.89
N ILE A 202 -14.84 -17.54 -5.69
CA ILE A 202 -13.54 -17.75 -6.34
C ILE A 202 -13.79 -18.65 -7.54
N ASP A 203 -13.91 -18.03 -8.72
CA ASP A 203 -14.12 -18.75 -9.97
C ASP A 203 -12.79 -19.14 -10.64
N MET A 204 -12.57 -20.46 -10.74
CA MET A 204 -11.40 -21.07 -11.38
C MET A 204 -11.78 -21.82 -12.66
N THR A 205 -13.04 -21.75 -13.11
CA THR A 205 -13.56 -22.60 -14.19
C THR A 205 -13.00 -22.21 -15.56
N ASP A 206 -12.95 -20.91 -15.87
CA ASP A 206 -12.51 -20.34 -17.16
C ASP A 206 -10.99 -20.15 -17.29
N ILE A 207 -10.20 -20.60 -16.31
CA ILE A 207 -8.74 -20.45 -16.34
C ILE A 207 -8.12 -21.70 -16.98
N ASP A 208 -7.29 -21.49 -18.01
CA ASP A 208 -6.54 -22.56 -18.68
C ASP A 208 -5.43 -23.07 -17.75
N LEU A 209 -5.79 -24.04 -16.92
CA LEU A 209 -4.94 -24.69 -15.92
C LEU A 209 -4.95 -26.19 -16.12
N LEU A 210 -3.88 -26.84 -15.66
CA LEU A 210 -3.62 -28.26 -15.86
C LEU A 210 -3.71 -29.04 -14.54
N SER A 211 -3.97 -30.34 -14.65
CA SER A 211 -3.64 -31.28 -13.57
C SER A 211 -2.13 -31.53 -13.51
N SER A 212 -1.62 -32.12 -12.44
CA SER A 212 -0.18 -32.41 -12.29
C SER A 212 0.07 -33.84 -11.85
N GLU A 213 0.97 -34.55 -12.55
CA GLU A 213 1.45 -35.87 -12.13
C GLU A 213 2.40 -35.78 -10.92
N ASN A 214 3.00 -34.60 -10.69
CA ASN A 214 3.84 -34.31 -9.53
C ASN A 214 3.02 -33.94 -8.27
N HIS A 215 1.69 -33.94 -8.35
CA HIS A 215 0.85 -33.61 -7.21
C HIS A 215 1.01 -34.63 -6.06
N ILE A 216 0.96 -34.15 -4.82
CA ILE A 216 1.22 -34.95 -3.60
C ILE A 216 0.30 -36.16 -3.41
N TRP A 217 -0.88 -36.16 -4.06
CA TRP A 217 -1.86 -37.26 -4.02
C TRP A 217 -1.87 -38.11 -5.30
N GLY A 218 -0.87 -37.93 -6.16
CA GLY A 218 -0.79 -38.57 -7.48
C GLY A 218 -1.68 -37.92 -8.53
N LEU A 219 -1.64 -38.45 -9.74
CA LEU A 219 -2.37 -37.89 -10.89
C LEU A 219 -3.87 -38.13 -10.80
N SER A 220 -4.65 -37.04 -10.89
CA SER A 220 -6.10 -37.05 -11.02
C SER A 220 -6.58 -35.80 -11.75
N PRO A 221 -7.74 -35.80 -12.45
CA PRO A 221 -8.26 -34.63 -13.16
C PRO A 221 -8.54 -33.39 -12.27
N TYR A 222 -8.54 -33.55 -10.95
CA TYR A 222 -8.77 -32.48 -9.97
C TYR A 222 -7.57 -32.29 -9.03
N HIS A 223 -6.39 -32.83 -9.37
CA HIS A 223 -5.14 -32.57 -8.67
C HIS A 223 -4.31 -31.63 -9.54
N PHE A 224 -4.34 -30.33 -9.23
CA PHE A 224 -3.90 -29.26 -10.11
C PHE A 224 -2.40 -28.97 -10.01
N GLU A 225 -1.85 -28.26 -11.00
CA GLU A 225 -0.51 -27.68 -10.94
C GLU A 225 -0.39 -26.56 -9.88
N ASP A 226 0.83 -26.25 -9.43
CA ASP A 226 1.07 -25.24 -8.37
C ASP A 226 0.50 -23.86 -8.70
N LYS A 227 0.55 -23.47 -9.98
CA LYS A 227 -0.02 -22.22 -10.51
C LYS A 227 -1.52 -22.06 -10.18
N TYR A 228 -2.27 -23.17 -10.10
CA TYR A 228 -3.68 -23.15 -9.69
C TYR A 228 -3.82 -22.55 -8.28
N TYR A 229 -2.99 -23.05 -7.35
CA TYR A 229 -3.04 -22.66 -5.95
C TYR A 229 -2.53 -21.23 -5.75
N GLU A 230 -1.57 -20.76 -6.55
CA GLU A 230 -1.15 -19.35 -6.56
C GLU A 230 -2.29 -18.40 -6.94
N ILE A 231 -2.99 -18.70 -8.03
CA ILE A 231 -4.13 -17.87 -8.50
C ILE A 231 -5.29 -17.90 -7.51
N PHE A 232 -5.65 -19.09 -7.02
CA PHE A 232 -6.68 -19.24 -5.98
C PHE A 232 -6.34 -18.38 -4.76
N ASN A 233 -5.08 -18.40 -4.34
CA ASN A 233 -4.61 -17.63 -3.20
C ASN A 233 -4.65 -16.10 -3.41
N ASN A 234 -4.38 -15.62 -4.62
CA ASN A 234 -4.50 -14.20 -4.94
C ASN A 234 -5.96 -13.75 -4.84
N LYS A 235 -6.88 -14.48 -5.48
CA LYS A 235 -8.33 -14.22 -5.38
C LYS A 235 -8.85 -14.33 -3.94
N LEU A 236 -8.35 -15.29 -3.16
CA LEU A 236 -8.70 -15.42 -1.76
C LEU A 236 -8.22 -14.20 -0.93
N ASN A 237 -7.02 -13.70 -1.19
CA ASN A 237 -6.51 -12.52 -0.52
C ASN A 237 -7.31 -11.25 -0.87
N GLU A 238 -7.78 -11.13 -2.12
CA GLU A 238 -8.69 -10.07 -2.57
C GLU A 238 -10.05 -10.14 -1.87
N ILE A 239 -10.53 -11.33 -1.48
CA ILE A 239 -11.80 -11.47 -0.76
C ILE A 239 -11.64 -11.20 0.74
N ILE A 240 -10.53 -11.69 1.30
CA ILE A 240 -10.33 -11.71 2.75
C ILE A 240 -9.78 -10.38 3.29
N GLU A 241 -9.37 -9.45 2.40
CA GLU A 241 -9.11 -8.00 2.61
C GLU A 241 -8.68 -7.60 4.03
N LEU A 242 -7.58 -8.19 4.51
CA LEU A 242 -6.71 -7.45 5.43
C LEU A 242 -6.00 -6.39 4.58
N PRO A 243 -5.83 -5.15 5.09
CA PRO A 243 -5.12 -4.12 4.35
C PRO A 243 -3.76 -4.66 3.88
N THR A 244 -3.50 -4.52 2.58
CA THR A 244 -2.29 -5.07 1.96
C THR A 244 -1.16 -4.07 2.11
N PHE A 245 -0.04 -4.53 2.66
CA PHE A 245 1.13 -3.70 2.91
C PHE A 245 2.39 -4.32 2.35
N ASP A 246 3.35 -3.49 1.96
CA ASP A 246 4.76 -3.89 1.87
C ASP A 246 5.49 -3.46 3.14
N PHE A 247 6.00 -4.42 3.89
CA PHE A 247 6.77 -4.18 5.11
C PHE A 247 8.24 -3.93 4.77
N TYR A 248 8.80 -2.85 5.31
CA TYR A 248 10.21 -2.53 5.22
C TYR A 248 10.80 -2.37 6.62
N SER A 249 11.89 -3.08 6.88
CA SER A 249 12.79 -2.82 8.01
C SER A 249 13.89 -1.87 7.53
N THR A 250 14.02 -0.71 8.16
CA THR A 250 14.95 0.35 7.74
C THR A 250 15.86 0.79 8.89
N LYS A 251 16.87 1.63 8.61
CA LYS A 251 17.74 2.20 9.66
C LYS A 251 16.99 3.19 10.56
N MET A 252 15.89 3.77 10.08
CA MET A 252 15.06 4.72 10.81
C MET A 252 13.90 4.07 11.58
N GLY A 253 13.69 2.76 11.43
CA GLY A 253 12.57 2.00 12.02
C GLY A 253 11.83 1.15 10.98
N SER A 254 10.70 0.56 11.35
CA SER A 254 9.85 -0.19 10.41
C SER A 254 8.75 0.69 9.82
N VAL A 255 8.43 0.45 8.55
CA VAL A 255 7.31 1.13 7.86
C VAL A 255 6.54 0.13 7.00
N ASN A 256 5.22 0.28 6.99
CA ASN A 256 4.29 -0.45 6.13
C ASN A 256 3.81 0.51 5.04
N LEU A 257 4.15 0.25 3.77
CA LEU A 257 3.55 0.98 2.66
C LEU A 257 2.15 0.45 2.39
N ILE A 258 1.17 1.34 2.30
CA ILE A 258 -0.23 1.00 2.02
C ILE A 258 -0.37 0.76 0.51
N LYS A 259 -0.73 -0.46 0.10
CA LYS A 259 -0.99 -0.77 -1.32
C LYS A 259 -2.39 -0.33 -1.76
N GLU A 260 -3.34 -0.46 -0.84
CA GLU A 260 -4.74 -0.11 -1.06
C GLU A 260 -5.33 0.47 0.23
N TYR A 261 -5.81 1.70 0.15
CA TYR A 261 -6.40 2.41 1.27
C TYR A 261 -7.91 2.08 1.41
N ASP A 262 -8.31 1.56 2.57
CA ASP A 262 -9.70 1.20 2.88
C ASP A 262 -10.36 2.27 3.78
N TYR A 263 -11.30 3.02 3.21
CA TYR A 263 -12.07 4.06 3.89
C TYR A 263 -13.21 3.53 4.79
N LYS A 264 -13.56 2.24 4.68
CA LYS A 264 -14.70 1.61 5.37
C LYS A 264 -14.29 0.79 6.59
N ARG A 265 -13.08 0.21 6.59
CA ARG A 265 -12.65 -0.74 7.63
C ARG A 265 -11.44 -0.27 8.45
N SER A 266 -10.32 -0.98 8.36
CA SER A 266 -9.10 -0.64 9.12
C SER A 266 -8.53 0.70 8.65
N TYR A 267 -8.08 1.52 9.59
CA TYR A 267 -7.40 2.78 9.26
C TYR A 267 -5.89 2.52 9.17
N LEU A 268 -5.36 2.54 7.95
CA LEU A 268 -3.96 2.26 7.66
C LEU A 268 -3.51 0.94 8.32
N ASP A 269 -2.35 0.93 8.95
CA ASP A 269 -1.74 -0.21 9.64
C ASP A 269 -2.00 -0.25 11.14
N LEU A 270 -2.96 0.54 11.67
CA LEU A 270 -3.23 0.64 13.11
C LEU A 270 -3.65 -0.70 13.75
N ALA A 271 -4.15 -1.65 12.95
CA ALA A 271 -4.43 -3.01 13.41
C ALA A 271 -3.17 -3.79 13.85
N LEU A 272 -1.99 -3.41 13.34
CA LEU A 272 -0.70 -4.06 13.58
C LEU A 272 0.18 -3.26 14.56
N SER A 273 0.15 -1.93 14.44
CA SER A 273 1.07 -1.02 15.14
C SER A 273 0.40 -0.13 16.20
N GLY A 274 -0.93 -0.12 16.27
CA GLY A 274 -1.70 0.71 17.20
C GLY A 274 -1.54 0.28 18.66
N ASN A 275 -1.00 1.18 19.47
CA ASN A 275 -0.75 1.01 20.91
C ASN A 275 -1.07 2.30 21.68
N ILE A 276 -2.06 3.08 21.24
CA ILE A 276 -2.43 4.36 21.85
C ILE A 276 -2.75 4.18 23.32
N GLU A 277 -3.38 3.06 23.70
CA GLU A 277 -3.69 2.70 25.09
C GLU A 277 -2.47 2.70 26.01
N PHE A 278 -1.25 2.59 25.47
CA PHE A 278 0.01 2.63 26.19
C PHE A 278 0.73 3.99 26.10
N THR A 279 0.10 5.00 25.50
CA THR A 279 0.66 6.35 25.40
C THR A 279 0.85 6.94 26.79
N LYS A 280 2.05 7.44 27.07
CA LYS A 280 2.38 8.02 28.37
C LYS A 280 1.46 9.21 28.67
N GLY A 281 0.79 9.17 29.81
CA GLY A 281 -0.11 10.24 30.25
C GLY A 281 -1.53 10.12 29.71
N LEU A 282 -1.85 9.06 28.97
CA LEU A 282 -3.23 8.73 28.60
C LEU A 282 -3.97 8.16 29.80
N GLN A 283 -5.21 8.59 29.97
CA GLN A 283 -6.19 8.09 30.93
C GLN A 283 -7.53 7.93 30.21
N PHE A 284 -8.49 7.24 30.82
CA PHE A 284 -9.84 7.10 30.29
C PHE A 284 -10.86 7.58 31.33
N ASP A 285 -11.93 8.23 30.88
CA ASP A 285 -13.08 8.51 31.74
C ASP A 285 -13.92 7.24 31.99
N GLU A 286 -14.99 7.38 32.77
CA GLU A 286 -15.93 6.29 33.08
C GLU A 286 -16.66 5.74 31.85
N SER A 287 -16.73 6.52 30.75
CA SER A 287 -17.33 6.13 29.48
C SER A 287 -16.32 5.52 28.50
N GLY A 288 -15.05 5.38 28.90
CA GLY A 288 -13.98 4.84 28.07
C GLY A 288 -13.44 5.82 27.02
N ILE A 289 -13.64 7.12 27.19
CA ILE A 289 -13.13 8.17 26.31
C ILE A 289 -11.74 8.61 26.80
N PRO A 290 -10.73 8.70 25.91
CA PRO A 290 -9.38 9.02 26.32
C PRO A 290 -9.21 10.50 26.68
N LEU A 291 -8.45 10.74 27.76
CA LEU A 291 -7.90 12.03 28.17
C LEU A 291 -6.38 11.96 28.11
N ILE A 292 -5.75 12.98 27.55
CA ILE A 292 -4.29 13.10 27.51
C ILE A 292 -3.83 14.11 28.54
N LYS A 293 -2.79 13.79 29.29
CA LYS A 293 -2.18 14.72 30.24
C LYS A 293 -1.46 15.84 29.49
N ILE A 294 -2.02 17.03 29.54
CA ILE A 294 -1.38 18.25 29.07
C ILE A 294 -0.57 18.87 30.21
N ARG A 295 0.62 19.36 29.88
CA ARG A 295 1.50 20.02 30.86
C ARG A 295 0.75 21.18 31.52
N ASP A 296 0.85 21.28 32.84
CA ASP A 296 0.25 22.32 33.69
C ASP A 296 -1.30 22.35 33.74
N LEU A 297 -2.00 21.62 32.87
CA LEU A 297 -3.48 21.55 32.83
C LEU A 297 -4.05 20.19 33.28
N GLY A 298 -3.20 19.18 33.44
CA GLY A 298 -3.64 17.83 33.82
C GLY A 298 -4.34 17.09 32.67
N PRO A 299 -5.16 16.06 32.95
CA PRO A 299 -5.90 15.32 31.94
C PRO A 299 -6.90 16.21 31.20
N GLN A 300 -6.81 16.24 29.87
CA GLN A 300 -7.68 17.03 29.01
C GLN A 300 -8.26 16.15 27.89
N TYR A 301 -9.49 16.43 27.50
CA TYR A 301 -10.04 15.90 26.25
C TYR A 301 -9.33 16.56 25.08
N TYR A 302 -8.80 15.74 24.17
CA TYR A 302 -8.13 16.22 22.98
C TYR A 302 -8.67 15.46 21.77
N PRO A 303 -9.38 16.13 20.83
CA PRO A 303 -10.05 15.46 19.72
C PRO A 303 -9.12 14.60 18.84
N VAL A 304 -7.84 14.99 18.70
CA VAL A 304 -6.81 14.18 18.03
C VAL A 304 -6.66 12.82 18.72
N THR A 305 -6.43 12.81 20.04
CA THR A 305 -6.25 11.57 20.81
C THR A 305 -7.50 10.70 20.79
N ILE A 306 -8.67 11.33 20.94
CA ILE A 306 -9.97 10.64 20.92
C ILE A 306 -10.21 9.95 19.58
N SER A 307 -10.03 10.69 18.49
CA SER A 307 -10.26 10.17 17.15
C SER A 307 -9.24 9.08 16.79
N LEU A 308 -7.97 9.28 17.11
CA LEU A 308 -6.93 8.27 16.85
C LEU A 308 -7.20 6.97 17.62
N TYR A 309 -7.65 7.06 18.88
CA TYR A 309 -8.06 5.88 19.66
C TYR A 309 -9.25 5.16 19.01
N GLY A 310 -10.25 5.91 18.52
CA GLY A 310 -11.35 5.33 17.75
C GLY A 310 -10.86 4.59 16.50
N LEU A 311 -9.99 5.20 15.71
CA LEU A 311 -9.40 4.59 14.51
C LEU A 311 -8.58 3.33 14.83
N GLU A 312 -7.87 3.31 15.96
CA GLU A 312 -7.19 2.10 16.44
C GLU A 312 -8.19 1.02 16.85
N CYS A 313 -9.24 1.37 17.60
CA CYS A 313 -10.27 0.41 18.02
C CYS A 313 -10.96 -0.24 16.82
N ILE A 314 -11.39 0.52 15.81
CA ILE A 314 -12.03 -0.08 14.63
C ILE A 314 -11.06 -0.99 13.85
N SER A 315 -9.79 -0.57 13.74
CA SER A 315 -8.75 -1.38 13.08
C SER A 315 -8.49 -2.70 13.83
N LYS A 316 -8.36 -2.63 15.17
CA LYS A 316 -8.23 -3.81 16.04
C LYS A 316 -9.49 -4.68 16.01
N PHE A 317 -10.68 -4.10 15.92
CA PHE A 317 -11.94 -4.85 15.78
C PHE A 317 -11.95 -5.66 14.49
N TYR A 318 -11.63 -5.05 13.34
CA TYR A 318 -11.61 -5.79 12.07
C TYR A 318 -10.56 -6.90 12.04
N ASN A 319 -9.41 -6.71 12.69
CA ASN A 319 -8.34 -7.69 12.76
C ASN A 319 -8.56 -8.81 13.80
N LYS A 320 -9.08 -8.48 14.99
CA LYS A 320 -9.21 -9.41 16.12
C LYS A 320 -10.63 -9.93 16.34
N LYS A 321 -11.65 -9.27 15.76
CA LYS A 321 -13.09 -9.54 15.95
C LYS A 321 -13.56 -9.50 17.41
N ASP A 322 -12.84 -8.80 18.28
CA ASP A 322 -13.17 -8.67 19.70
C ASP A 322 -14.20 -7.56 19.94
N LYS A 323 -15.32 -7.93 20.57
CA LYS A 323 -16.44 -7.03 20.91
C LYS A 323 -16.02 -5.84 21.78
N LYS A 324 -14.95 -5.94 22.56
CA LYS A 324 -14.43 -4.82 23.36
C LYS A 324 -14.04 -3.64 22.46
N TYR A 325 -13.31 -3.91 21.38
CA TYR A 325 -12.87 -2.85 20.46
C TYR A 325 -14.05 -2.26 19.67
N TYR A 326 -15.05 -3.08 19.32
CA TYR A 326 -16.30 -2.59 18.76
C TYR A 326 -16.98 -1.59 19.71
N GLN A 327 -17.15 -1.97 20.98
CA GLN A 327 -17.80 -1.12 21.98
C GLN A 327 -17.04 0.19 22.19
N SER A 328 -15.71 0.13 22.37
CA SER A 328 -14.88 1.33 22.51
C SER A 328 -14.95 2.24 21.28
N PHE A 329 -14.94 1.68 20.07
CA PHE A 329 -15.08 2.46 18.84
C PHE A 329 -16.43 3.19 18.76
N ILE A 330 -17.52 2.50 19.06
CA ILE A 330 -18.86 3.11 19.07
C ILE A 330 -18.96 4.20 20.14
N SER A 331 -18.44 3.97 21.35
CA SER A 331 -18.40 4.99 22.41
C SER A 331 -17.65 6.25 21.97
N VAL A 332 -16.51 6.10 21.29
CA VAL A 332 -15.76 7.24 20.72
C VAL A 332 -16.60 7.97 19.67
N CYS A 333 -17.24 7.26 18.75
CA CYS A 333 -18.02 7.88 17.68
C CYS A 333 -19.28 8.59 18.23
N ASP A 334 -19.96 8.01 19.21
CA ASP A 334 -21.08 8.65 19.90
C ASP A 334 -20.63 9.90 20.67
N TYR A 335 -19.44 9.86 21.29
CA TYR A 335 -18.84 11.04 21.92
C TYR A 335 -18.55 12.15 20.90
N LEU A 336 -17.98 11.81 19.74
CA LEU A 336 -17.72 12.77 18.67
C LEU A 336 -19.02 13.41 18.16
N VAL A 337 -20.07 12.62 17.92
CA VAL A 337 -21.39 13.15 17.52
C VAL A 337 -21.96 14.09 18.60
N LYS A 338 -21.87 13.71 19.87
CA LYS A 338 -22.43 14.45 21.00
C LYS A 338 -21.72 15.79 21.25
N THR A 339 -20.40 15.83 21.06
CA THR A 339 -19.54 16.98 21.41
C THR A 339 -19.22 17.87 20.22
N GLN A 340 -19.67 17.51 19.02
CA GLN A 340 -19.53 18.35 17.84
C GLN A 340 -20.36 19.62 17.99
N GLU A 341 -19.73 20.77 17.75
CA GLU A 341 -20.43 22.06 17.74
C GLU A 341 -21.29 22.24 16.48
N THR A 342 -22.25 23.16 16.53
CA THR A 342 -23.19 23.40 15.41
C THR A 342 -22.51 23.82 14.09
N ASN A 343 -21.34 24.45 14.19
CA ASN A 343 -20.49 24.80 13.05
C ASN A 343 -19.61 23.65 12.54
N GLY A 344 -19.69 22.46 13.15
CA GLY A 344 -18.96 21.25 12.76
C GLY A 344 -17.65 21.02 13.49
N CYS A 345 -17.17 21.97 14.30
CA CYS A 345 -15.87 21.88 14.94
C CYS A 345 -15.87 20.96 16.16
N TRP A 346 -14.74 20.27 16.38
CA TRP A 346 -14.32 19.79 17.70
C TRP A 346 -13.20 20.68 18.22
N TYR A 347 -13.53 21.57 19.16
CA TYR A 347 -12.57 22.54 19.69
C TYR A 347 -11.63 21.96 20.73
N VAL A 348 -10.43 22.54 20.76
CA VAL A 348 -9.48 22.44 21.86
C VAL A 348 -9.64 23.68 22.73
N ASN A 349 -10.05 23.48 23.98
CA ASN A 349 -10.43 24.56 24.90
C ASN A 349 -9.29 25.02 25.81
N TYR A 350 -8.04 24.85 25.37
CA TYR A 350 -6.86 25.32 26.08
C TYR A 350 -5.82 25.85 25.10
N ASP A 351 -5.04 26.83 25.57
CA ASP A 351 -3.95 27.41 24.78
C ASP A 351 -2.88 26.37 24.49
N TYR A 352 -2.37 26.34 23.26
CA TYR A 352 -1.30 25.46 22.86
C TYR A 352 -0.13 26.24 22.27
N HIS A 353 1.06 26.00 22.81
CA HIS A 353 2.31 26.58 22.36
C HIS A 353 3.01 25.59 21.44
N TYR A 354 3.06 25.91 20.15
CA TYR A 354 3.83 25.11 19.21
C TYR A 354 5.32 25.18 19.53
N GLY A 355 6.07 24.14 19.14
CA GLY A 355 7.51 24.05 19.43
C GLY A 355 8.38 25.12 18.73
N VAL A 356 7.80 25.95 17.85
CA VAL A 356 8.42 27.18 17.32
C VAL A 356 7.74 28.35 18.01
N LYS A 357 8.45 29.08 18.87
CA LYS A 357 7.87 30.19 19.63
C LYS A 357 7.39 31.32 18.70
N GLU A 358 8.13 31.53 17.63
CA GLU A 358 7.90 32.55 16.61
C GLU A 358 6.64 32.30 15.79
N ALA A 359 6.11 31.06 15.81
CA ALA A 359 4.83 30.73 15.18
C ALA A 359 3.63 31.33 15.94
N GLY A 360 3.81 31.67 17.21
CA GLY A 360 2.74 32.16 18.09
C GLY A 360 2.02 31.03 18.82
N VAL A 361 0.84 31.35 19.36
CA VAL A 361 0.05 30.46 20.21
C VAL A 361 -1.26 30.11 19.52
N CYS A 362 -1.69 28.85 19.58
CA CYS A 362 -3.06 28.49 19.27
C CYS A 362 -3.94 28.89 20.46
N LYS A 363 -4.65 30.01 20.35
CA LYS A 363 -5.50 30.52 21.42
C LYS A 363 -6.82 29.76 21.50
N ALA A 364 -7.20 29.35 22.70
CA ALA A 364 -8.47 28.67 22.92
C ALA A 364 -9.68 29.59 22.66
N PRO A 365 -10.79 29.05 22.13
CA PRO A 365 -10.91 27.72 21.51
C PRO A 365 -10.31 27.70 20.11
N TRP A 366 -9.61 26.62 19.74
CA TRP A 366 -9.06 26.45 18.40
C TRP A 366 -9.42 25.08 17.80
N VAL A 367 -9.40 24.98 16.47
CA VAL A 367 -9.74 23.77 15.70
C VAL A 367 -8.52 23.26 14.92
N SER A 368 -8.40 21.95 14.78
CA SER A 368 -7.29 21.29 14.07
C SER A 368 -7.80 20.54 12.84
N ALA A 369 -7.17 20.74 11.68
CA ALA A 369 -7.46 19.95 10.48
C ALA A 369 -7.25 18.45 10.72
N LEU A 370 -6.24 18.07 11.52
CA LEU A 370 -5.96 16.69 11.89
C LEU A 370 -7.12 16.09 12.70
N SER A 371 -7.58 16.79 13.73
CA SER A 371 -8.75 16.38 14.53
C SER A 371 -9.98 16.20 13.65
N GLN A 372 -10.27 17.16 12.77
CA GLN A 372 -11.43 17.08 11.89
C GLN A 372 -11.32 15.90 10.93
N GLY A 373 -10.15 15.69 10.30
CA GLY A 373 -9.92 14.59 9.36
C GLY A 373 -10.06 13.21 9.99
N TRP A 374 -9.45 12.99 11.16
CA TRP A 374 -9.62 11.72 11.88
C TRP A 374 -11.01 11.54 12.45
N GLY A 375 -11.66 12.60 12.94
CA GLY A 375 -13.05 12.56 13.38
C GLY A 375 -13.99 12.16 12.24
N ILE A 376 -13.82 12.72 11.05
CA ILE A 376 -14.53 12.31 9.83
C ILE A 376 -14.26 10.83 9.52
N SER A 377 -12.99 10.42 9.52
CA SER A 377 -12.58 9.02 9.25
C SER A 377 -13.22 8.01 10.22
N CYS A 378 -13.34 8.37 11.50
CA CYS A 378 -14.06 7.59 12.52
C CYS A 378 -15.54 7.47 12.16
N LEU A 379 -16.21 8.59 11.92
CA LEU A 379 -17.65 8.65 11.70
C LEU A 379 -18.07 7.95 10.39
N VAL A 380 -17.27 8.05 9.33
CA VAL A 380 -17.49 7.30 8.08
C VAL A 380 -17.44 5.79 8.35
N ARG A 381 -16.43 5.31 9.09
CA ARG A 381 -16.32 3.89 9.46
C ARG A 381 -17.46 3.44 10.38
N ALA A 382 -17.90 4.30 11.30
CA ALA A 382 -19.04 4.02 12.15
C ALA A 382 -20.35 3.92 11.34
N PHE A 383 -20.53 4.77 10.34
CA PHE A 383 -21.64 4.68 9.40
C PHE A 383 -21.63 3.35 8.63
N TYR A 384 -20.50 2.94 8.06
CA TYR A 384 -20.40 1.66 7.36
C TYR A 384 -20.56 0.44 8.28
N LEU A 385 -20.12 0.55 9.54
CA LEU A 385 -20.22 -0.54 10.51
C LEU A 385 -21.65 -0.73 11.05
N THR A 386 -22.40 0.35 11.25
CA THR A 386 -23.70 0.34 11.96
C THR A 386 -24.90 0.65 11.07
N ASN A 387 -24.67 1.27 9.92
CA ASN A 387 -25.69 1.85 9.06
C ASN A 387 -26.54 2.97 9.74
N GLU A 388 -26.04 3.58 10.83
CA GLU A 388 -26.74 4.67 11.52
C GLU A 388 -26.43 6.04 10.89
N ALA A 389 -27.49 6.73 10.42
CA ALA A 389 -27.36 8.02 9.74
C ALA A 389 -26.75 9.15 10.60
N LYS A 390 -26.79 9.05 11.94
CA LYS A 390 -26.22 10.06 12.84
C LYS A 390 -24.72 10.27 12.60
N TYR A 391 -23.99 9.19 12.26
CA TYR A 391 -22.55 9.26 12.04
C TYR A 391 -22.21 9.99 10.76
N ILE A 392 -22.84 9.62 9.63
CA ILE A 392 -22.56 10.29 8.35
C ILE A 392 -23.00 11.76 8.36
N ASN A 393 -24.12 12.09 9.02
CA ASN A 393 -24.56 13.48 9.20
C ASN A 393 -23.55 14.32 10.00
N SER A 394 -22.97 13.74 11.07
CA SER A 394 -21.92 14.41 11.84
C SER A 394 -20.61 14.53 11.05
N ALA A 395 -20.26 13.55 10.22
CA ALA A 395 -19.10 13.62 9.33
C ALA A 395 -19.24 14.74 8.29
N ILE A 396 -20.43 14.90 7.69
CA ILE A 396 -20.75 16.02 6.79
C ILE A 396 -20.63 17.36 7.52
N ASN A 397 -21.12 17.46 8.75
CA ASN A 397 -20.96 18.68 9.56
C ASN A 397 -19.48 18.96 9.86
N ALA A 398 -18.68 17.94 10.16
CA ALA A 398 -17.26 18.06 10.47
C ALA A 398 -16.41 18.59 9.31
N PHE A 399 -16.94 18.53 8.09
CA PHE A 399 -16.29 19.06 6.91
C PHE A 399 -16.35 20.61 6.83
N LYS A 400 -17.33 21.25 7.47
CA LYS A 400 -17.55 22.71 7.37
C LYS A 400 -16.31 23.59 7.63
N PRO A 401 -15.45 23.31 8.62
CA PRO A 401 -14.25 24.12 8.88
C PRO A 401 -13.22 24.06 7.75
N PHE A 402 -13.22 22.99 6.93
CA PHE A 402 -12.36 22.90 5.76
C PHE A 402 -12.72 23.88 4.66
N MET A 403 -13.91 24.50 4.69
CA MET A 403 -14.33 25.50 3.70
C MET A 403 -14.04 26.95 4.12
N LYS A 404 -13.33 27.15 5.23
CA LYS A 404 -13.10 28.47 5.81
C LYS A 404 -11.64 28.70 6.15
N ASP A 405 -11.21 29.95 6.04
CA ASP A 405 -9.91 30.40 6.51
C ASP A 405 -9.82 30.30 8.05
N VAL A 406 -8.60 30.12 8.56
CA VAL A 406 -8.33 30.06 10.02
C VAL A 406 -8.88 31.29 10.74
N GLU A 407 -8.74 32.48 10.14
CA GLU A 407 -9.25 33.75 10.66
C GLU A 407 -10.78 33.78 10.79
N GLU A 408 -11.50 32.94 10.05
CA GLU A 408 -12.96 32.81 10.07
C GLU A 408 -13.45 31.60 10.89
N GLY A 409 -12.56 31.02 11.71
CA GLY A 409 -12.82 29.83 12.52
C GLY A 409 -12.76 28.52 11.73
N GLY A 410 -12.13 28.52 10.55
CA GLY A 410 -11.85 27.34 9.76
C GLY A 410 -10.45 26.76 9.99
N VAL A 411 -9.99 26.00 9.01
CA VAL A 411 -8.66 25.37 9.02
C VAL A 411 -7.81 25.68 7.79
N GLN A 412 -8.32 26.46 6.82
CA GLN A 412 -7.56 26.81 5.63
C GLN A 412 -6.55 27.93 5.93
N ARG A 413 -5.34 27.78 5.41
CA ARG A 413 -4.44 28.90 5.13
C ARG A 413 -3.82 28.69 3.77
N LYS A 414 -3.53 29.80 3.08
CA LYS A 414 -2.82 29.75 1.81
C LYS A 414 -1.32 29.77 2.02
N ILE A 415 -0.61 28.74 1.56
CA ILE A 415 0.84 28.83 1.41
C ILE A 415 1.14 29.67 0.16
N PHE A 416 1.97 30.70 0.34
CA PHE A 416 2.34 31.69 -0.69
C PHE A 416 1.14 32.34 -1.42
N ASN A 417 0.03 32.56 -0.71
CA ASN A 417 -1.22 33.15 -1.23
C ASN A 417 -1.90 32.37 -2.37
N SER A 418 -1.43 31.16 -2.70
CA SER A 418 -1.86 30.43 -3.91
C SER A 418 -2.44 29.05 -3.60
N TYR A 419 -1.78 28.26 -2.75
CA TYR A 419 -2.16 26.88 -2.51
C TYR A 419 -2.81 26.71 -1.14
N ILE A 420 -3.96 26.02 -1.06
CA ILE A 420 -4.72 25.84 0.17
C ILE A 420 -4.14 24.69 0.98
N MET A 421 -3.74 24.97 2.22
CA MET A 421 -3.26 23.96 3.13
C MET A 421 -4.06 23.96 4.43
N TYR A 422 -4.51 22.78 4.84
CA TYR A 422 -5.29 22.59 6.06
C TYR A 422 -4.38 22.51 7.28
N GLN A 423 -4.56 23.41 8.23
CA GLN A 423 -3.64 23.60 9.36
C GLN A 423 -3.93 22.63 10.50
N GLU A 424 -2.91 21.84 10.91
CA GLU A 424 -2.98 21.04 12.14
C GLU A 424 -3.09 21.95 13.37
N TYR A 425 -2.23 22.96 13.44
CA TYR A 425 -2.24 23.99 14.48
C TYR A 425 -2.48 25.35 13.82
N PRO A 426 -3.61 26.02 14.09
CA PRO A 426 -3.91 27.36 13.56
C PRO A 426 -3.14 28.43 14.34
N THR A 427 -1.81 28.34 14.35
CA THR A 427 -0.93 29.35 14.94
C THR A 427 -1.03 30.69 14.20
N GLU A 428 -0.58 31.77 14.85
CA GLU A 428 -0.61 33.12 14.28
C GLU A 428 0.17 33.21 12.97
N LYS A 429 1.41 32.68 12.95
CA LYS A 429 2.14 32.44 11.71
C LYS A 429 1.95 30.98 11.29
N PRO A 430 1.70 30.72 10.00
CA PRO A 430 1.43 29.37 9.54
C PRO A 430 2.65 28.46 9.73
N THR A 431 2.41 27.23 10.18
CA THR A 431 3.47 26.22 10.36
C THR A 431 3.54 25.24 9.19
N HIS A 432 2.41 24.98 8.52
CA HIS A 432 2.33 24.06 7.38
C HIS A 432 2.88 22.66 7.71
N ILE A 433 2.33 22.03 8.74
CA ILE A 433 2.70 20.66 9.18
C ILE A 433 2.21 19.63 8.17
N LEU A 434 3.10 18.73 7.74
CA LEU A 434 2.85 17.84 6.61
C LEU A 434 1.90 16.69 6.95
N ASN A 435 2.15 15.95 8.03
CA ASN A 435 1.31 14.81 8.43
C ASN A 435 -0.12 15.26 8.74
N GLY A 436 -0.30 16.34 9.51
CA GLY A 436 -1.63 16.83 9.83
C GLY A 436 -2.45 17.19 8.59
N PHE A 437 -1.78 17.72 7.57
CA PHE A 437 -2.39 17.99 6.27
C PHE A 437 -2.76 16.70 5.54
N MET A 438 -1.86 15.73 5.40
CA MET A 438 -2.13 14.48 4.67
C MET A 438 -3.21 13.61 5.35
N PHE A 439 -3.21 13.49 6.68
CA PHE A 439 -4.30 12.84 7.41
C PHE A 439 -5.64 13.55 7.21
N SER A 440 -5.65 14.88 7.11
CA SER A 440 -6.87 15.62 6.82
C SER A 440 -7.40 15.34 5.41
N LEU A 441 -6.50 15.19 4.42
CA LEU A 441 -6.87 14.77 3.06
C LEU A 441 -7.50 13.38 3.04
N LEU A 442 -6.96 12.42 3.80
CA LEU A 442 -7.57 11.09 3.93
C LEU A 442 -8.98 11.18 4.52
N GLY A 443 -9.20 12.01 5.54
CA GLY A 443 -10.54 12.23 6.10
C GLY A 443 -11.52 12.85 5.09
N ILE A 444 -11.09 13.84 4.31
CA ILE A 444 -11.93 14.43 3.25
C ILE A 444 -12.24 13.39 2.17
N PHE A 445 -11.25 12.57 1.78
CA PHE A 445 -11.44 11.47 0.84
C PHE A 445 -12.46 10.45 1.35
N ASP A 446 -12.36 10.02 2.62
CA ASP A 446 -13.32 9.11 3.24
C ASP A 446 -14.75 9.65 3.14
N LEU A 447 -14.94 10.94 3.43
CA LEU A 447 -16.25 11.59 3.32
C LEU A 447 -16.75 11.64 1.88
N TYR A 448 -15.88 12.02 0.93
CA TYR A 448 -16.23 12.02 -0.48
C TYR A 448 -16.67 10.63 -0.93
N LYS A 449 -15.92 9.58 -0.58
CA LYS A 449 -16.26 8.19 -0.94
C LYS A 449 -17.55 7.70 -0.28
N ALA A 450 -17.90 8.22 0.89
CA ALA A 450 -19.14 7.88 1.58
C ALA A 450 -20.38 8.64 1.05
N THR A 451 -20.20 9.84 0.52
CA THR A 451 -21.32 10.75 0.15
C THR A 451 -21.47 11.00 -1.35
N ASN A 452 -20.39 10.86 -2.12
CA ASN A 452 -20.25 11.31 -3.50
C ASN A 452 -20.59 12.79 -3.72
N TYR A 453 -20.37 13.64 -2.71
CA TYR A 453 -20.59 15.08 -2.84
C TYR A 453 -19.44 15.78 -3.57
N GLU A 454 -19.75 16.40 -4.71
CA GLU A 454 -18.75 17.06 -5.56
C GLU A 454 -17.98 18.18 -4.84
N TYR A 455 -18.65 18.99 -4.01
CA TYR A 455 -17.95 20.05 -3.26
C TYR A 455 -16.90 19.50 -2.26
N VAL A 456 -17.07 18.26 -1.78
CA VAL A 456 -16.07 17.59 -0.94
C VAL A 456 -14.89 17.16 -1.79
N LYS A 457 -15.16 16.64 -2.99
CA LYS A 457 -14.15 16.27 -3.98
C LYS A 457 -13.33 17.47 -4.44
N GLU A 458 -13.96 18.60 -4.74
CA GLU A 458 -13.29 19.82 -5.16
C GLU A 458 -12.25 20.29 -4.14
N LEU A 459 -12.62 20.31 -2.84
CA LEU A 459 -11.67 20.65 -1.79
C LEU A 459 -10.56 19.61 -1.66
N PHE A 460 -10.90 18.31 -1.73
CA PHE A 460 -9.89 17.25 -1.75
C PHE A 460 -8.87 17.45 -2.87
N ASP A 461 -9.34 17.71 -4.09
CA ASP A 461 -8.50 17.90 -5.27
C ASP A 461 -7.58 19.13 -5.12
N LEU A 462 -8.09 20.25 -4.58
CA LEU A 462 -7.27 21.44 -4.27
C LEU A 462 -6.19 21.14 -3.23
N GLY A 463 -6.51 20.31 -2.24
CA GLY A 463 -5.54 19.83 -1.25
C GLY A 463 -4.47 18.92 -1.86
N VAL A 464 -4.87 18.01 -2.76
CA VAL A 464 -3.93 17.14 -3.50
C VAL A 464 -3.02 17.95 -4.42
N GLU A 465 -3.57 18.94 -5.13
CA GLU A 465 -2.77 19.87 -5.93
C GLU A 465 -1.73 20.60 -5.06
N THR A 466 -2.15 21.07 -3.89
CA THR A 466 -1.25 21.69 -2.92
C THR A 466 -0.15 20.72 -2.46
N LEU A 467 -0.50 19.48 -2.12
CA LEU A 467 0.47 18.45 -1.73
C LEU A 467 1.50 18.21 -2.83
N ILE A 468 1.05 17.96 -4.07
CA ILE A 468 1.94 17.68 -5.21
C ILE A 468 2.91 18.85 -5.45
N ASN A 469 2.44 20.09 -5.33
CA ASN A 469 3.26 21.28 -5.58
C ASN A 469 4.17 21.68 -4.41
N THR A 470 3.96 21.14 -3.20
CA THR A 470 4.71 21.56 -2.00
C THR A 470 5.49 20.44 -1.32
N VAL A 471 5.20 19.16 -1.59
CA VAL A 471 5.82 18.00 -0.93
C VAL A 471 7.35 17.99 -1.03
N SER A 472 7.91 18.49 -2.14
CA SER A 472 9.37 18.61 -2.32
C SER A 472 10.03 19.62 -1.38
N MET A 473 9.30 20.62 -0.88
CA MET A 473 9.82 21.60 0.09
C MET A 473 10.13 20.98 1.45
N TYR A 474 9.51 19.83 1.74
CA TYR A 474 9.79 19.06 2.94
C TYR A 474 11.03 18.17 2.79
N ASP A 475 11.52 17.95 1.57
CA ASP A 475 12.68 17.09 1.33
C ASP A 475 13.99 17.79 1.75
N GLN A 476 14.66 17.26 2.77
CA GLN A 476 15.94 17.80 3.25
C GLN A 476 17.14 17.04 2.66
N GLY A 477 16.90 16.18 1.68
CA GLY A 477 17.92 15.38 1.01
C GLY A 477 18.32 14.11 1.76
N ASN A 478 17.96 13.93 3.02
CA ASN A 478 18.22 12.67 3.73
C ASN A 478 17.13 12.31 4.74
N VAL A 479 16.11 13.16 4.85
CA VAL A 479 14.94 13.04 5.72
C VAL A 479 13.92 14.04 5.23
N SER A 480 12.65 13.87 5.59
CA SER A 480 11.62 14.88 5.40
C SER A 480 11.53 15.78 6.65
N SER A 481 11.35 17.09 6.46
CA SER A 481 10.96 17.99 7.54
C SER A 481 9.51 17.73 7.98
N TYR A 482 9.21 18.04 9.23
CA TYR A 482 7.89 17.94 9.85
C TYR A 482 6.95 19.07 9.40
N ASP A 483 7.51 20.26 9.26
CA ASP A 483 6.82 21.50 8.93
C ASP A 483 7.64 22.36 7.97
N LEU A 484 7.10 23.52 7.56
CA LEU A 484 7.80 24.50 6.72
C LEU A 484 8.19 25.77 7.46
N THR A 485 8.27 25.76 8.79
CA THR A 485 8.64 26.96 9.55
C THR A 485 10.02 27.51 9.17
N HIS A 486 10.93 26.65 8.72
CA HIS A 486 12.25 27.03 8.20
C HIS A 486 12.20 27.82 6.89
N ILE A 487 11.07 27.76 6.17
CA ILE A 487 10.81 28.51 4.94
C ILE A 487 9.95 29.74 5.23
N VAL A 488 8.90 29.59 6.03
CA VAL A 488 7.89 30.65 6.21
C VAL A 488 8.13 31.55 7.41
N ILE A 489 9.03 31.17 8.33
CA ILE A 489 9.42 31.97 9.49
C ILE A 489 10.93 32.20 9.47
N PRO A 490 11.41 33.41 9.12
CA PRO A 490 12.83 33.71 9.01
C PRO A 490 13.64 33.29 10.24
N GLY A 491 14.80 32.69 10.01
CA GLY A 491 15.74 32.27 11.07
C GLY A 491 15.48 30.92 11.72
N ASN A 492 14.41 30.20 11.34
CA ASN A 492 14.14 28.87 11.90
C ASN A 492 14.89 27.75 11.16
N PRO A 493 15.49 26.77 11.86
CA PRO A 493 16.04 25.57 11.24
C PRO A 493 14.93 24.58 10.87
N SER A 494 15.23 23.71 9.89
CA SER A 494 14.32 22.61 9.55
C SER A 494 14.15 21.64 10.71
N LYS A 495 12.91 21.23 10.97
CA LYS A 495 12.55 20.29 12.03
C LYS A 495 12.27 18.93 11.44
N PHE A 496 12.82 17.86 12.00
CA PHE A 496 12.54 16.50 11.56
C PHE A 496 12.66 15.51 12.72
N HIS A 497 12.01 14.36 12.55
CA HIS A 497 12.11 13.21 13.44
C HIS A 497 11.88 11.95 12.61
N TYR A 498 12.70 10.91 12.81
CA TYR A 498 12.63 9.69 12.00
C TYR A 498 11.26 9.01 12.06
N GLY A 499 10.61 9.01 13.22
CA GLY A 499 9.24 8.49 13.33
C GLY A 499 8.24 9.24 12.43
N TYR A 500 8.34 10.57 12.33
CA TYR A 500 7.46 11.34 11.44
C TYR A 500 7.83 11.17 9.98
N HIS A 501 9.11 11.00 9.66
CA HIS A 501 9.53 10.66 8.31
C HIS A 501 8.89 9.36 7.81
N LEU A 502 8.91 8.31 8.63
CA LEU A 502 8.21 7.05 8.32
C LEU A 502 6.69 7.22 8.22
N THR A 503 6.10 8.08 9.07
CA THR A 503 4.68 8.45 8.97
C THR A 503 4.38 9.12 7.63
N HIS A 504 5.19 10.07 7.17
CA HIS A 504 4.98 10.72 5.87
C HIS A 504 5.07 9.73 4.71
N VAL A 505 6.05 8.82 4.72
CA VAL A 505 6.17 7.76 3.71
C VAL A 505 4.89 6.91 3.66
N LYS A 506 4.37 6.54 4.83
CA LYS A 506 3.12 5.77 4.95
C LYS A 506 1.90 6.54 4.46
N GLU A 507 1.72 7.79 4.87
CA GLU A 507 0.61 8.65 4.43
C GLU A 507 0.63 8.89 2.93
N LEU A 508 1.81 9.17 2.36
CA LEU A 508 1.98 9.31 0.91
C LEU A 508 1.63 8.01 0.20
N SER A 509 2.05 6.84 0.71
CA SER A 509 1.66 5.56 0.12
C SER A 509 0.14 5.34 0.17
N ALA A 510 -0.53 5.75 1.26
CA ALA A 510 -1.98 5.67 1.40
C ALA A 510 -2.70 6.54 0.35
N LEU A 511 -2.33 7.82 0.25
CA LEU A 511 -2.90 8.74 -0.74
C LEU A 511 -2.62 8.26 -2.17
N ASN A 512 -1.38 7.84 -2.44
CA ASN A 512 -0.98 7.42 -3.77
C ASN A 512 -1.57 6.07 -4.20
N SER A 513 -2.06 5.26 -3.25
CA SER A 513 -2.75 4.00 -3.55
C SER A 513 -3.96 4.20 -4.47
N PHE A 514 -4.63 5.35 -4.40
CA PHE A 514 -5.78 5.69 -5.24
C PHE A 514 -5.56 6.92 -6.13
N LEU A 515 -4.57 7.78 -5.86
CA LEU A 515 -4.22 8.89 -6.76
C LEU A 515 -3.39 8.45 -7.97
N LYS A 516 -2.56 7.40 -7.82
CA LYS A 516 -1.66 6.88 -8.87
C LYS A 516 -0.84 7.99 -9.55
N ASN A 517 -0.23 8.86 -8.75
CA ASN A 517 0.54 10.01 -9.22
C ASN A 517 2.06 9.74 -9.19
N ASP A 518 2.74 9.99 -10.29
CA ASP A 518 4.17 9.68 -10.43
C ASP A 518 5.06 10.54 -9.52
N ILE A 519 4.68 11.80 -9.26
CA ILE A 519 5.44 12.69 -8.37
C ILE A 519 5.42 12.12 -6.95
N LEU A 520 4.24 11.75 -6.45
CA LEU A 520 4.11 11.15 -5.13
C LEU A 520 4.83 9.80 -5.07
N SER A 521 4.73 8.96 -6.11
CA SER A 521 5.48 7.70 -6.23
C SER A 521 6.99 7.90 -6.10
N ASN A 522 7.53 8.90 -6.80
CA ASN A 522 8.95 9.24 -6.76
C ASN A 522 9.39 9.75 -5.38
N VAL A 523 8.56 10.54 -4.72
CA VAL A 523 8.83 11.01 -3.35
C VAL A 523 8.81 9.85 -2.36
N ILE A 524 7.81 8.95 -2.44
CA ILE A 524 7.71 7.76 -1.58
C ILE A 524 8.97 6.91 -1.71
N ASN A 525 9.38 6.57 -2.93
CA ASN A 525 10.56 5.74 -3.18
C ASN A 525 11.83 6.41 -2.67
N ARG A 526 11.98 7.72 -2.91
CA ARG A 526 13.14 8.49 -2.44
C ARG A 526 13.19 8.55 -0.91
N TRP A 527 12.09 8.88 -0.24
CA TRP A 527 12.04 8.95 1.22
C TRP A 527 12.18 7.58 1.88
N LEU A 528 11.63 6.52 1.28
CA LEU A 528 11.91 5.15 1.72
C LEU A 528 13.40 4.82 1.63
N SER A 529 14.08 5.24 0.56
CA SER A 529 15.52 5.07 0.42
C SER A 529 16.30 5.81 1.51
N TYR A 530 15.84 7.01 1.91
CA TYR A 530 16.44 7.76 3.01
C TYR A 530 16.34 6.99 4.33
N ALA A 531 15.18 6.38 4.60
CA ALA A 531 14.99 5.52 5.76
C ALA A 531 15.97 4.32 5.79
N GLN A 532 16.37 3.81 4.63
CA GLN A 532 17.38 2.76 4.47
C GLN A 532 18.83 3.27 4.64
N GLY A 533 19.01 4.58 4.78
CA GLY A 533 20.29 5.26 5.01
C GLY A 533 20.91 5.85 3.76
N ASN A 534 20.17 5.95 2.66
CA ASN A 534 20.62 6.69 1.49
C ASN A 534 20.46 8.19 1.74
N GLN A 535 21.24 8.98 1.02
CA GLN A 535 21.09 10.43 0.97
C GLN A 535 20.89 10.81 -0.50
N SER A 536 20.18 11.90 -0.77
CA SER A 536 20.11 12.50 -2.08
C SER A 536 21.52 12.91 -2.48
N CYS A 537 22.12 12.17 -3.39
CA CYS A 537 23.19 12.67 -4.21
C CYS A 537 22.61 13.80 -5.10
N HIS A 538 23.41 14.81 -5.40
CA HIS A 538 23.00 15.88 -6.33
C HIS A 538 22.53 15.22 -7.64
N ARG A 539 21.23 15.36 -7.96
CA ARG A 539 20.66 14.89 -9.23
C ARG A 539 21.14 15.82 -10.34
N LEU A 540 21.94 15.30 -11.25
CA LEU A 540 22.21 15.93 -12.54
C LEU A 540 21.43 15.17 -13.61
N THR A 541 20.30 15.72 -14.03
CA THR A 541 19.57 15.26 -15.22
C THR A 541 20.19 15.94 -16.45
N ILE A 542 20.81 15.17 -17.35
CA ILE A 542 21.30 15.68 -18.65
C ILE A 542 20.73 14.79 -19.76
N ASN A 543 20.00 15.41 -20.70
CA ASN A 543 19.46 14.80 -21.93
C ASN A 543 18.69 13.47 -21.75
N LYS A 544 17.67 13.47 -20.87
CA LYS A 544 16.68 12.39 -20.69
C LYS A 544 17.21 11.03 -20.21
N LEU A 545 18.43 10.98 -19.67
CA LEU A 545 18.94 9.85 -18.89
C LEU A 545 19.19 10.28 -17.45
N THR A 546 18.62 9.54 -16.50
CA THR A 546 18.83 9.75 -15.05
C THR A 546 20.11 9.04 -14.65
N PHE A 547 21.12 9.79 -14.21
CA PHE A 547 22.37 9.22 -13.72
C PHE A 547 22.38 9.17 -12.18
N GLU A 548 22.54 7.98 -11.61
CA GLU A 548 22.92 7.79 -10.21
C GLU A 548 24.46 7.76 -10.15
N ILE A 549 25.08 8.75 -9.50
CA ILE A 549 26.52 8.71 -9.17
C ILE A 549 26.59 8.54 -7.67
N ASN A 550 26.78 7.30 -7.23
CA ASN A 550 27.25 7.02 -5.88
C ASN A 550 28.64 7.67 -5.73
N GLY A 551 28.71 8.77 -4.99
CA GLY A 551 29.95 9.36 -4.49
C GLY A 551 30.60 8.43 -3.47
N GLY A 552 31.12 7.31 -3.97
CA GLY A 552 31.80 6.26 -3.24
C GLY A 552 32.61 5.44 -4.23
N LEU A 553 33.67 6.06 -4.78
CA LEU A 553 34.78 5.32 -5.36
C LEU A 553 35.42 4.51 -4.22
N ASN A 554 34.89 3.32 -3.94
CA ASN A 554 35.65 2.33 -3.20
C ASN A 554 36.68 1.75 -4.18
N SER A 555 37.78 2.47 -4.40
CA SER A 555 39.01 1.81 -4.84
C SER A 555 39.42 0.86 -3.71
N TYR A 556 39.04 -0.41 -3.81
CA TYR A 556 39.68 -1.43 -2.98
C TYR A 556 41.10 -1.59 -3.51
N LEU A 557 42.05 -0.93 -2.84
CA LEU A 557 43.46 -1.29 -2.90
C LEU A 557 43.60 -2.67 -2.25
N LEU A 558 43.24 -3.73 -2.99
CA LEU A 558 43.70 -5.07 -2.68
C LEU A 558 45.21 -5.06 -2.94
N LYS A 559 45.97 -5.13 -1.85
CA LYS A 559 47.39 -5.51 -1.85
C LYS A 559 47.53 -6.79 -2.68
N ASN A 560 47.79 -6.64 -3.99
CA ASN A 560 48.33 -7.61 -4.97
C ASN A 560 47.89 -7.23 -6.40
N LYS A 561 48.51 -6.21 -7.01
CA LYS A 561 48.63 -5.92 -8.47
C LYS A 561 47.42 -6.18 -9.43
N GLU A 562 46.19 -6.30 -8.95
CA GLU A 562 44.97 -6.40 -9.76
C GLU A 562 44.04 -5.22 -9.42
N ASN A 563 43.73 -4.40 -10.42
CA ASN A 563 42.71 -3.36 -10.32
C ASN A 563 41.37 -3.94 -10.79
N ILE A 564 40.31 -3.68 -10.01
CA ILE A 564 38.94 -4.06 -10.35
C ILE A 564 38.17 -2.76 -10.56
N ILE A 565 37.59 -2.59 -11.75
CA ILE A 565 36.65 -1.51 -12.03
C ILE A 565 35.24 -2.11 -11.94
N SER A 566 34.43 -1.58 -11.04
CA SER A 566 33.01 -1.96 -10.89
C SER A 566 32.14 -0.71 -11.05
N ILE A 567 31.17 -0.76 -11.95
CA ILE A 567 30.25 0.33 -12.22
C ILE A 567 28.90 -0.01 -11.59
N ASN A 568 28.55 0.66 -10.49
CA ASN A 568 27.27 0.46 -9.82
C ASN A 568 26.21 1.38 -10.44
N TYR A 569 25.32 0.80 -11.25
CA TYR A 569 24.07 1.40 -11.72
C TYR A 569 22.89 0.55 -11.23
N PRO A 570 21.67 1.11 -11.07
CA PRO A 570 20.47 0.29 -10.95
C PRO A 570 20.40 -0.59 -12.21
N MET A 571 20.45 -1.91 -12.01
CA MET A 571 20.49 -2.86 -13.12
C MET A 571 19.14 -2.84 -13.84
N ASP A 572 19.09 -2.08 -14.93
CA ASP A 572 18.16 -2.31 -16.01
C ASP A 572 18.79 -3.34 -16.96
N GLU A 573 18.06 -4.38 -17.38
CA GLU A 573 18.59 -5.55 -18.09
C GLU A 573 19.06 -5.25 -19.54
N GLU A 574 19.01 -3.98 -19.98
CA GLU A 574 19.10 -3.59 -21.40
C GLU A 574 20.33 -2.74 -21.78
N LEU A 575 21.20 -2.38 -20.83
CA LEU A 575 22.38 -1.53 -21.08
C LEU A 575 23.70 -2.32 -21.18
N GLU A 576 24.47 -2.14 -22.26
CA GLU A 576 25.78 -2.76 -22.47
C GLU A 576 26.93 -1.75 -22.30
N PHE A 577 28.07 -2.18 -21.73
CA PHE A 577 29.25 -1.33 -21.56
C PHE A 577 30.48 -1.93 -22.25
N ALA A 578 31.32 -1.05 -22.82
CA ALA A 578 32.65 -1.36 -23.32
C ALA A 578 33.66 -0.45 -22.62
N ALA A 579 34.92 -0.87 -22.54
CA ALA A 579 35.97 -0.03 -22.00
C ALA A 579 37.31 -0.34 -22.67
N TYR A 580 38.24 0.60 -22.65
CA TYR A 580 39.63 0.32 -22.93
C TYR A 580 40.57 1.12 -22.05
N VAL A 581 41.75 0.57 -21.80
CA VAL A 581 42.84 1.23 -21.11
C VAL A 581 43.84 1.71 -22.15
N ASN A 582 44.14 2.99 -22.10
CA ASN A 582 45.07 3.72 -22.95
C ASN A 582 46.32 4.06 -22.14
N PHE A 583 47.49 3.77 -22.67
CA PHE A 583 48.77 4.12 -22.08
C PHE A 583 49.63 4.78 -23.14
N GLU A 584 50.04 6.03 -22.91
CA GLU A 584 50.81 6.86 -23.86
C GLU A 584 50.25 6.85 -25.30
N GLY A 585 48.92 6.86 -25.45
CA GLY A 585 48.25 6.87 -26.74
C GLY A 585 48.10 5.49 -27.41
N LYS A 586 48.51 4.40 -26.75
CA LYS A 586 48.27 3.03 -27.20
C LYS A 586 47.21 2.34 -26.33
N ARG A 587 46.22 1.71 -26.97
CA ARG A 587 45.23 0.87 -26.29
C ARG A 587 45.89 -0.44 -25.86
N ILE A 588 46.08 -0.61 -24.56
CA ILE A 588 46.77 -1.77 -23.97
C ILE A 588 45.80 -2.85 -23.50
N LEU A 589 44.53 -2.51 -23.27
CA LEU A 589 43.49 -3.47 -22.90
C LEU A 589 42.13 -2.99 -23.39
N THR A 590 41.29 -3.88 -23.92
CA THR A 590 39.96 -3.56 -24.45
C THR A 590 38.94 -4.60 -23.98
N LYS A 591 37.81 -4.15 -23.41
CA LYS A 591 36.62 -4.95 -23.15
C LYS A 591 35.51 -4.49 -24.10
N SER A 592 35.00 -5.42 -24.91
CA SER A 592 33.88 -5.16 -25.82
C SER A 592 32.57 -5.06 -25.06
N TYR A 593 31.55 -4.48 -25.71
CA TYR A 593 30.22 -4.28 -25.14
C TYR A 593 29.64 -5.58 -24.55
N ASN A 594 29.33 -5.58 -23.26
CA ASN A 594 28.59 -6.65 -22.58
C ASN A 594 27.80 -6.15 -21.35
N LEU A 595 26.98 -7.01 -20.74
CA LEU A 595 26.12 -6.68 -19.60
C LEU A 595 26.82 -6.74 -18.23
N GLU A 596 28.02 -7.36 -18.15
CA GLU A 596 28.75 -7.58 -16.89
C GLU A 596 29.47 -6.33 -16.38
N ASN A 597 28.82 -5.46 -15.62
CA ASN A 597 29.30 -4.14 -15.18
C ASN A 597 30.62 -4.04 -14.37
N ASN A 598 31.42 -5.11 -14.31
CA ASN A 598 32.73 -5.13 -13.69
C ASN A 598 33.78 -5.79 -14.61
N PHE A 599 35.03 -5.32 -14.53
CA PHE A 599 36.15 -6.02 -15.16
C PHE A 599 37.46 -5.81 -14.41
N LYS A 600 38.28 -6.86 -14.41
CA LYS A 600 39.56 -6.89 -13.73
C LYS A 600 40.69 -6.72 -14.73
N PHE A 601 41.70 -5.95 -14.37
CA PHE A 601 42.92 -5.86 -15.14
C PHE A 601 44.11 -5.54 -14.23
N SER A 602 45.26 -6.08 -14.61
CA SER A 602 46.54 -5.80 -13.97
C SER A 602 47.38 -4.95 -14.91
N PRO A 603 47.43 -3.62 -14.74
CA PRO A 603 48.34 -2.82 -15.53
C PRO A 603 49.78 -3.17 -15.15
N SER A 604 50.65 -3.31 -16.15
CA SER A 604 52.09 -3.52 -15.95
C SER A 604 52.82 -2.24 -15.53
N GLU A 605 52.19 -1.07 -15.69
CA GLU A 605 52.78 0.26 -15.51
C GLU A 605 51.84 1.22 -14.76
N ASP A 606 52.41 2.17 -14.04
CA ASP A 606 51.69 3.28 -13.38
C ASP A 606 51.45 4.43 -14.38
N ASN A 607 50.32 5.16 -14.30
CA ASN A 607 49.87 6.22 -15.23
C ASN A 607 49.20 5.78 -16.53
N TYR A 608 47.95 5.32 -16.44
CA TYR A 608 47.12 5.00 -17.61
C TYR A 608 45.82 5.81 -17.66
N GLU A 609 45.23 5.90 -18.83
CA GLU A 609 43.94 6.54 -19.09
C GLU A 609 42.87 5.47 -19.39
N LEU A 610 41.83 5.39 -18.58
CA LEU A 610 40.72 4.46 -18.77
C LEU A 610 39.58 5.16 -19.51
N ILE A 611 39.13 4.58 -20.63
CA ILE A 611 38.04 5.09 -21.44
C ILE A 611 36.86 4.09 -21.42
N ILE A 612 35.67 4.54 -21.04
CA ILE A 612 34.46 3.70 -20.91
C ILE A 612 33.36 4.22 -21.81
N TYR A 613 32.67 3.32 -22.51
CA TYR A 613 31.49 3.57 -23.32
C TYR A 613 30.28 2.81 -22.79
N VAL A 614 29.11 3.47 -22.81
CA VAL A 614 27.82 2.85 -22.45
C VAL A 614 26.85 3.04 -23.60
N ARG A 615 26.12 1.98 -23.96
CA ARG A 615 25.10 1.99 -25.01
C ARG A 615 23.86 1.20 -24.59
N ASP A 616 22.73 1.49 -25.23
CA ASP A 616 21.54 0.65 -25.20
C ASP A 616 21.66 -0.46 -26.25
N LYS A 617 21.28 -1.68 -25.89
CA LYS A 617 21.35 -2.87 -26.75
C LYS A 617 20.36 -2.81 -27.92
N PHE A 618 19.21 -2.14 -27.77
CA PHE A 618 18.13 -2.13 -28.75
C PHE A 618 18.36 -1.13 -29.90
N ASP A 619 18.94 0.04 -29.63
CA ASP A 619 19.13 1.08 -30.65
C ASP A 619 20.59 1.31 -31.06
N ASN A 620 21.54 0.70 -30.34
CA ASN A 620 22.97 0.73 -30.62
C ASN A 620 23.59 2.15 -30.59
N VAL A 621 22.97 3.09 -29.88
CA VAL A 621 23.43 4.48 -29.73
C VAL A 621 24.40 4.59 -28.55
N ILE A 622 25.56 5.25 -28.76
CA ILE A 622 26.56 5.48 -27.70
C ILE A 622 26.14 6.69 -26.88
N TYR A 623 25.74 6.47 -25.64
CA TYR A 623 25.19 7.51 -24.76
C TYR A 623 26.27 8.29 -24.00
N LYS A 624 27.44 7.70 -23.76
CA LYS A 624 28.51 8.35 -22.98
C LYS A 624 29.91 7.82 -23.31
N THR A 625 30.91 8.70 -23.21
CA THR A 625 32.34 8.36 -23.14
C THR A 625 32.93 8.96 -21.86
N ILE A 626 33.54 8.16 -21.00
CA ILE A 626 34.20 8.61 -19.75
C ILE A 626 35.70 8.37 -19.89
N SER A 627 36.55 9.37 -19.64
CA SER A 627 38.01 9.21 -19.61
C SER A 627 38.58 9.51 -18.22
N LEU A 628 39.41 8.62 -17.67
CA LEU A 628 39.97 8.70 -16.31
C LEU A 628 41.48 8.47 -16.33
N LYS A 629 42.29 9.45 -15.90
CA LYS A 629 43.74 9.29 -15.74
C LYS A 629 44.08 8.81 -14.33
N VAL A 630 44.78 7.69 -14.22
CA VAL A 630 45.11 7.01 -12.96
C VAL A 630 46.64 6.95 -12.78
N GLY A 631 47.21 7.78 -11.89
CA GLY A 631 48.63 7.64 -11.50
C GLY A 631 49.43 8.85 -10.99
N THR A 632 48.84 9.99 -10.60
CA THR A 632 49.59 11.08 -9.94
C THR A 632 48.79 11.70 -8.79
N GLU A 633 49.44 11.91 -7.65
CA GLU A 633 48.91 12.35 -6.34
C GLU A 633 48.20 13.72 -6.29
N ASP A 634 47.84 14.33 -7.41
CA ASP A 634 46.99 15.51 -7.44
C ASP A 634 45.85 15.29 -8.43
N ILE A 635 44.66 15.04 -7.89
CA ILE A 635 43.40 15.14 -8.61
C ILE A 635 43.21 16.63 -8.95
N LYS A 636 43.76 17.07 -10.08
CA LYS A 636 43.37 18.34 -10.70
C LYS A 636 42.05 18.12 -11.44
N THR A 637 41.05 18.85 -10.98
CA THR A 637 39.70 19.05 -11.51
C THR A 637 39.68 19.17 -13.03
N PHE A 638 38.70 18.51 -13.67
CA PHE A 638 38.27 18.83 -15.03
C PHE A 638 36.92 19.55 -14.97
N GLU A 639 36.86 20.72 -15.61
CA GLU A 639 35.66 21.55 -15.73
C GLU A 639 34.57 20.81 -16.53
N LEU A 640 33.50 20.46 -15.83
CA LEU A 640 32.16 20.34 -16.37
C LEU A 640 31.51 21.69 -16.07
N ILE A 641 31.12 22.45 -17.10
CA ILE A 641 30.32 23.66 -16.85
C ILE A 641 28.96 23.17 -16.31
N ASP A 642 28.80 23.27 -14.99
CA ASP A 642 27.56 23.04 -14.27
C ASP A 642 26.48 23.94 -14.92
N ILE A 643 25.25 23.44 -15.15
CA ILE A 643 24.13 24.31 -15.57
C ILE A 643 24.03 25.50 -14.61
N LYS A 644 24.38 25.29 -13.34
CA LYS A 644 24.54 26.32 -12.30
C LYS A 644 25.61 27.35 -12.64
N GLU A 645 26.80 26.94 -13.08
CA GLU A 645 27.88 27.85 -13.47
C GLU A 645 27.56 28.54 -14.79
N SER A 646 27.00 27.82 -15.78
CA SER A 646 26.55 28.40 -17.05
C SER A 646 25.46 29.47 -16.86
N LEU A 647 24.45 29.19 -16.03
CA LEU A 647 23.38 30.15 -15.74
C LEU A 647 23.93 31.32 -14.91
N ARG A 648 24.83 31.07 -13.94
CA ARG A 648 25.47 32.12 -13.13
C ARG A 648 26.37 33.03 -13.95
N GLU A 649 27.21 32.50 -14.83
CA GLU A 649 28.06 33.25 -15.76
C GLU A 649 27.24 34.09 -16.73
N LYS A 650 26.07 33.59 -17.13
CA LYS A 650 25.15 34.28 -18.04
C LYS A 650 24.14 35.16 -17.32
N THR A 651 24.12 35.18 -15.98
CA THR A 651 23.23 36.06 -15.22
C THR A 651 23.80 37.47 -15.21
N ILE A 652 23.10 38.39 -15.88
CA ILE A 652 23.41 39.80 -15.91
C ILE A 652 22.50 40.51 -14.91
N ILE A 653 23.11 41.22 -13.98
CA ILE A 653 22.41 42.08 -13.03
C ILE A 653 22.77 43.52 -13.37
N SER A 654 21.75 44.33 -13.63
CA SER A 654 21.92 45.73 -14.01
C SER A 654 20.90 46.61 -13.31
N VAL A 655 21.33 47.80 -12.89
CA VAL A 655 20.43 48.85 -12.42
C VAL A 655 20.26 49.85 -13.56
N ASP A 656 19.03 50.03 -14.05
CA ASP A 656 18.70 51.08 -15.01
C ASP A 656 17.51 51.90 -14.50
N LYS A 657 17.66 53.23 -14.49
CA LYS A 657 16.62 54.21 -14.09
C LYS A 657 15.88 53.88 -12.78
N GLY A 658 16.59 53.35 -11.78
CA GLY A 658 16.01 53.03 -10.47
C GLY A 658 15.26 51.71 -10.40
N ASN A 659 15.36 50.86 -11.43
CA ASN A 659 14.92 49.46 -11.38
C ASN A 659 16.12 48.53 -11.37
N LEU A 660 16.08 47.52 -10.51
CA LEU A 660 17.01 46.40 -10.60
C LEU A 660 16.45 45.38 -11.59
N SER A 661 17.29 44.99 -12.55
CA SER A 661 16.99 43.98 -13.54
C SER A 661 17.96 42.82 -13.37
N LEU A 662 17.44 41.60 -13.21
CA LEU A 662 18.19 40.36 -13.29
C LEU A 662 17.76 39.64 -14.57
N SER A 663 18.69 39.37 -15.47
CA SER A 663 18.41 38.68 -16.73
C SER A 663 19.36 37.50 -16.88
N ILE A 664 18.81 36.32 -17.15
CA ILE A 664 19.60 35.12 -17.42
C ILE A 664 19.79 35.03 -18.94
N GLY A 665 21.03 35.22 -19.40
CA GLY A 665 21.41 35.26 -20.80
C GLY A 665 21.19 33.94 -21.55
N GLN A 666 21.22 34.01 -22.88
CA GLN A 666 20.86 32.88 -23.75
C GLN A 666 21.57 31.56 -23.39
N ASN A 667 20.75 30.56 -23.07
CA ASN A 667 21.15 29.20 -22.79
C ASN A 667 20.25 28.25 -23.58
N GLU A 668 20.80 27.14 -24.08
CA GLU A 668 20.10 26.11 -24.85
C GLU A 668 18.92 25.47 -24.10
N TYR A 669 18.84 25.68 -22.78
CA TYR A 669 17.77 25.17 -21.92
C TYR A 669 16.66 26.20 -21.62
N LEU A 670 16.77 27.47 -22.00
CA LEU A 670 15.87 28.55 -21.55
C LEU A 670 14.38 28.27 -21.81
N ASP A 671 14.03 27.70 -22.95
CA ASP A 671 12.63 27.52 -23.38
C ASP A 671 11.83 26.56 -22.47
N ARG A 672 12.52 25.63 -21.80
CA ARG A 672 11.93 24.65 -20.86
C ARG A 672 12.10 25.04 -19.40
N LEU A 673 12.92 26.03 -19.10
CA LEU A 673 13.12 26.48 -17.72
C LEU A 673 11.98 27.43 -17.30
N ARG A 674 11.65 27.36 -16.03
CA ARG A 674 10.73 28.25 -15.35
C ARG A 674 11.44 28.86 -14.17
N PHE A 675 11.28 30.16 -13.98
CA PHE A 675 12.04 30.90 -13.01
C PHE A 675 11.14 31.52 -11.94
N ALA A 676 11.39 31.21 -10.68
CA ALA A 676 10.83 31.92 -9.54
C ALA A 676 11.94 32.70 -8.84
N TYR A 677 11.59 33.72 -8.07
CA TYR A 677 12.57 34.50 -7.32
C TYR A 677 11.94 35.21 -6.13
N TYR A 678 12.79 35.60 -5.17
CA TYR A 678 12.47 36.62 -4.18
C TYR A 678 13.65 37.57 -3.97
N VAL A 679 13.35 38.80 -3.58
CA VAL A 679 14.30 39.83 -3.19
C VAL A 679 14.09 40.09 -1.71
N LYS A 680 15.16 40.00 -0.93
CA LYS A 680 15.18 40.31 0.50
C LYS A 680 15.94 41.60 0.74
N GLU A 681 15.54 42.37 1.74
CA GLU A 681 16.29 43.50 2.30
C GLU A 681 16.32 43.33 3.81
N ASN A 682 17.51 43.34 4.43
CA ASN A 682 17.68 43.05 5.87
C ASN A 682 16.99 41.75 6.35
N GLY A 683 16.91 40.74 5.47
CA GLY A 683 16.26 39.45 5.75
C GLY A 683 14.75 39.39 5.50
N GLU A 684 14.11 40.51 5.14
CA GLU A 684 12.67 40.57 4.80
C GLU A 684 12.44 40.48 3.30
N ILE A 685 11.52 39.64 2.84
CA ILE A 685 11.17 39.55 1.41
C ILE A 685 10.35 40.78 0.98
N ILE A 686 10.94 41.63 0.15
CA ILE A 686 10.33 42.86 -0.37
C ILE A 686 9.74 42.69 -1.77
N TYR A 687 10.13 41.64 -2.51
CA TYR A 687 9.60 41.34 -3.84
C TYR A 687 9.67 39.84 -4.15
N LYS A 688 8.74 39.31 -4.95
CA LYS A 688 8.75 37.90 -5.41
C LYS A 688 8.03 37.71 -6.74
N GLY A 689 8.46 36.72 -7.52
CA GLY A 689 7.79 36.27 -8.75
C GLY A 689 7.93 34.75 -8.91
N TRP A 690 7.05 34.13 -9.69
CA TRP A 690 6.94 32.67 -9.74
C TRP A 690 6.91 32.10 -11.15
N TYR A 691 7.82 31.15 -11.38
CA TYR A 691 7.89 30.20 -12.49
C TYR A 691 7.38 30.71 -13.83
N ASP A 692 7.85 31.90 -14.21
CA ASP A 692 7.64 32.46 -15.54
C ASP A 692 8.66 31.83 -16.50
N SER A 693 8.27 31.72 -17.77
CA SER A 693 9.17 31.46 -18.88
C SER A 693 10.14 32.62 -19.14
N ASN A 694 9.81 33.83 -18.68
CA ASN A 694 10.64 35.00 -18.84
C ASN A 694 11.89 34.91 -17.92
N PRO A 695 13.11 34.84 -18.47
CA PRO A 695 14.35 34.81 -17.70
C PRO A 695 14.80 36.18 -17.19
N THR A 696 13.99 37.22 -17.42
CA THR A 696 14.28 38.60 -17.01
C THR A 696 13.28 39.08 -15.97
N PHE A 697 13.80 39.49 -14.82
CA PHE A 697 13.05 39.97 -13.66
C PHE A 697 13.40 41.43 -13.43
N GLN A 698 12.39 42.29 -13.38
CA GLN A 698 12.58 43.71 -13.07
C GLN A 698 11.82 44.07 -11.81
N PHE A 699 12.44 44.88 -10.95
CA PHE A 699 11.75 45.43 -9.79
C PHE A 699 12.23 46.84 -9.45
N PRO A 700 11.33 47.71 -8.97
CA PRO A 700 11.67 49.09 -8.61
C PRO A 700 12.46 49.15 -7.31
N MET A 701 13.65 49.74 -7.36
CA MET A 701 14.50 49.95 -6.19
C MET A 701 14.01 51.13 -5.33
N GLY A 702 13.39 52.15 -5.94
CA GLY A 702 13.06 53.38 -5.22
C GLY A 702 14.31 54.07 -4.68
N ASN A 703 14.36 54.38 -3.38
CA ASN A 703 15.54 54.96 -2.71
C ASN A 703 16.53 53.91 -2.18
N ARG A 704 16.32 52.61 -2.46
CA ARG A 704 17.13 51.51 -1.90
C ARG A 704 18.49 51.39 -2.59
N SER A 705 19.51 50.99 -1.84
CA SER A 705 20.84 50.72 -2.38
C SER A 705 20.98 49.24 -2.76
N LEU A 706 21.85 48.94 -3.74
CA LEU A 706 22.05 47.56 -4.23
C LEU A 706 22.61 46.63 -3.14
N GLY A 707 23.41 47.17 -2.22
CA GLY A 707 24.11 46.38 -1.20
C GLY A 707 23.24 45.91 -0.05
N ASP A 708 22.01 46.43 0.05
CA ASP A 708 21.07 46.08 1.11
C ASP A 708 20.19 44.88 0.73
N CYS A 709 20.28 44.39 -0.52
CA CYS A 709 19.37 43.40 -1.08
C CYS A 709 20.03 42.04 -1.34
N GLU A 710 19.38 40.95 -0.92
CA GLU A 710 19.70 39.56 -1.28
C GLU A 710 18.63 39.05 -2.26
N ILE A 711 19.01 38.71 -3.50
CA ILE A 711 18.08 38.11 -4.46
C ILE A 711 18.30 36.60 -4.45
N VAL A 712 17.23 35.81 -4.39
CA VAL A 712 17.26 34.35 -4.58
C VAL A 712 16.41 33.95 -5.76
N VAL A 713 17.00 33.25 -6.73
CA VAL A 713 16.31 32.75 -7.93
C VAL A 713 16.22 31.24 -7.89
N PHE A 714 15.00 30.71 -7.99
CA PHE A 714 14.72 29.30 -8.20
C PHE A 714 14.47 28.99 -9.66
N VAL A 715 15.07 27.90 -10.13
CA VAL A 715 14.89 27.44 -11.51
C VAL A 715 14.25 26.06 -11.46
N ARG A 716 13.18 25.86 -12.22
CA ARG A 716 12.50 24.57 -12.40
C ARG A 716 12.55 24.19 -13.86
N ASP A 717 12.79 22.92 -14.15
CA ASP A 717 12.57 22.36 -15.49
C ASP A 717 11.08 22.02 -15.66
N SER A 718 10.44 22.47 -16.73
CA SER A 718 9.02 22.18 -17.00
C SER A 718 8.74 20.69 -17.17
N ASP A 719 9.76 19.91 -17.53
CA ASP A 719 9.61 18.49 -17.90
C ASP A 719 9.96 17.53 -16.75
N ASP A 720 10.85 17.93 -15.83
CA ASP A 720 11.31 17.11 -14.67
C ASP A 720 10.82 17.69 -13.31
N ASN A 721 10.24 18.90 -13.30
CA ASN A 721 9.57 19.53 -12.15
C ASN A 721 10.38 19.66 -10.84
N GLN A 722 11.69 19.47 -10.88
CA GLN A 722 12.60 19.68 -9.75
C GLN A 722 13.09 21.13 -9.68
N ILE A 723 13.26 21.65 -8.46
CA ILE A 723 13.95 22.92 -8.22
C ILE A 723 15.44 22.66 -8.37
N ASN A 724 16.02 23.15 -9.45
CA ASN A 724 17.39 22.89 -9.85
C ASN A 724 18.39 23.87 -9.22
N TYR A 725 17.95 24.99 -8.64
CA TYR A 725 18.87 26.07 -8.24
C TYR A 725 18.33 27.05 -7.19
N SER A 726 19.22 27.65 -6.39
CA SER A 726 19.04 28.91 -5.66
C SER A 726 20.32 29.77 -5.79
N LEU A 727 20.22 30.98 -6.35
CA LEU A 727 21.33 31.95 -6.39
C LEU A 727 21.11 33.03 -5.36
N ALA A 728 21.89 33.11 -4.28
CA ALA A 728 21.95 34.33 -3.48
C ALA A 728 22.90 35.32 -4.16
N VAL A 729 22.38 36.46 -4.60
CA VAL A 729 23.20 37.60 -5.04
C VAL A 729 23.18 38.63 -3.93
N SER A 730 24.29 38.74 -3.21
CA SER A 730 24.65 39.90 -2.40
C SER A 730 25.78 40.64 -3.10
N SER A 731 25.82 41.98 -3.01
CA SER A 731 27.04 42.72 -3.38
C SER A 731 28.23 42.31 -2.53
#